data_AF-A0A327KLN8-F1
#
_entry.id   AF-A0A327KLN8-F1
#
_cell.length_a   1.000
_cell.length_b   1.000
_cell.length_c   1.000
_cell.angle_alpha   90.00
_cell.angle_beta   90.00
_cell.angle_gamma   90.00
#
_symmetry.space_group_name_H-M   'P 1'
#
loop_
_entity.id
_entity.type
_entity.pdbx_description
1 polymer ?
#
loop_
_entity_poly.entity_id
_entity_poly.type
_entity_poly.pdbx_seq_one_letter_code
_entity_poly.pdbx_strand_id
1 'polypeptide(L)'
;MAQDARAVFDLFGGMMQSAIAQATMAEWRKIPAAEGACIDQALRARGTSLQVLAQRGVQPSDVQIAELRSACRGQPTQPAGLPASAWAVPYSVDGLALGSRVRFETAAYREYQCGPSEQFDGFVWCQRSRVEREPRGQFTSSYSILHAADGAVAYVNRALTPAFFDGREAQDEVDRLSRKYGAPPRVLPMPAGLGRPAGFIAVWGNVALNPLDDGNIKELAAGRSIRAGLLIDHIGSYQRSAQTGLPVYRFGGGPGYVWSGSWDERGRGSLRFLAIDPSAIARTGDSSVAAPAAPPPIPTERERIEAGGPSRPGMTPSLDALGAPGAGRGDRSRLGRIPESCEVARRLGQGQLALVDPLSNRRSPGPACQAILSCKTDLARQTRDVFLFLRDNPDVTLALRSAAPGLFQNGSFTSQFVRDLEGAARRLDSITPSAPCTYVWGQIDMHWIDLGGKNAVAHSFQDLMEGGQALFSKVRSELDAAEAEYRALLGFNDRYAGVEKFERAYQSYAEAVQVDDIVATLRQRSGFLAELEIARGRKQMLSEQSAKLSGLTTSLSDMSQACGRESLAHFSNQDLSAMVSALQAESKKLADASPAQRGDLSSQMEILAARHRDLESAVRAARSEKARIEDVRMMLSKRESLARQLADSASHEDLTGGLDPQLARSANDLAEQLRQFRSLDLGTIRKRQGDLIPTLEQLVALEKRFLSARSRYDEAKALDERRRAALSTADLMLDQLSKNASSRLSTEAGSQLANLRARRALLVQLDSTKLLERPDYGADLAAVEDVLARLDRTRDEIDDINRLAADLKALKVKIDGRGRKSLDAATASDLAEIEKSTASLVSAKVPLTSDARETIVQVRSRLERLASSVDAVMDVGALAPDSRMFLTAHPEYRERSRTEGLLLAFYSAEVALEFCNNQSWLGFGPYRQPLAEARRRTKILEEIFVQILHEPASEIDRFKVAMKSAKEQIHHQMKWDRVTPPEKACDELVMMLQLNQPW
;
A
#
# COMPACT_ATOMS: atom_id res chain seq x y z
N MET A 1 45.22 -32.16 -22.73
CA MET A 1 44.23 -31.08 -22.49
C MET A 1 43.88 -30.48 -23.84
N ALA A 2 42.78 -30.92 -24.44
CA ALA A 2 42.17 -30.29 -25.62
C ALA A 2 40.71 -30.06 -25.24
N GLN A 3 40.29 -28.79 -25.25
CA GLN A 3 38.99 -28.31 -24.79
C GLN A 3 37.93 -28.58 -25.85
N ASP A 4 36.79 -29.11 -25.43
CA ASP A 4 35.63 -29.34 -26.29
C ASP A 4 34.90 -28.01 -26.53
N ALA A 5 35.19 -27.38 -27.67
CA ALA A 5 34.62 -26.12 -28.08
C ALA A 5 33.08 -26.16 -28.22
N ARG A 6 32.46 -27.35 -28.35
CA ARG A 6 31.00 -27.48 -28.44
C ARG A 6 30.29 -27.13 -27.12
N ALA A 7 30.88 -27.48 -25.98
CA ALA A 7 30.28 -27.17 -24.67
C ALA A 7 30.22 -25.67 -24.38
N VAL A 8 31.14 -24.88 -24.94
CA VAL A 8 31.13 -23.42 -24.83
C VAL A 8 30.07 -22.82 -25.75
N PHE A 9 29.91 -23.31 -26.98
CA PHE A 9 28.89 -22.83 -27.90
C PHE A 9 27.45 -23.14 -27.41
N ASP A 10 27.21 -24.29 -26.78
CA ASP A 10 25.89 -24.65 -26.23
C ASP A 10 25.51 -23.81 -24.99
N LEU A 11 26.49 -23.40 -24.17
CA LEU A 11 26.26 -22.56 -22.99
C LEU A 11 25.94 -21.10 -23.37
N PHE A 12 26.60 -20.56 -24.41
CA PHE A 12 26.32 -19.20 -24.90
C PHE A 12 25.06 -19.13 -25.78
N GLY A 13 24.71 -20.21 -26.49
CA GLY A 13 23.47 -20.32 -27.27
C GLY A 13 22.20 -20.18 -26.41
N GLY A 14 22.16 -20.86 -25.24
CA GLY A 14 21.02 -20.78 -24.32
C GLY A 14 20.82 -19.40 -23.67
N MET A 15 21.92 -18.72 -23.33
CA MET A 15 21.85 -17.35 -22.78
C MET A 15 21.38 -16.34 -23.82
N MET A 16 21.90 -16.41 -25.06
CA MET A 16 21.49 -15.51 -26.14
C MET A 16 20.02 -15.71 -26.54
N GLN A 17 19.54 -16.96 -26.56
CA GLN A 17 18.14 -17.27 -26.84
C GLN A 17 17.19 -16.79 -25.75
N SER A 18 17.61 -16.82 -24.47
CA SER A 18 16.83 -16.24 -23.37
C SER A 18 16.73 -14.71 -23.46
N ALA A 19 17.80 -14.03 -23.88
CA ALA A 19 17.81 -12.58 -24.06
C ALA A 19 16.93 -12.15 -25.24
N ILE A 20 16.97 -12.89 -26.36
CA ILE A 20 16.09 -12.67 -27.51
C ILE A 20 14.62 -12.88 -27.12
N ALA A 21 14.30 -13.95 -26.38
CA ALA A 21 12.94 -14.21 -25.90
C ALA A 21 12.41 -13.10 -24.97
N GLN A 22 13.26 -12.58 -24.07
CA GLN A 22 12.90 -11.49 -23.16
C GLN A 22 12.70 -10.15 -23.89
N ALA A 23 13.59 -9.82 -24.84
CA ALA A 23 13.47 -8.62 -25.66
C ALA A 23 12.21 -8.67 -26.54
N THR A 24 11.95 -9.82 -27.17
CA THR A 24 10.73 -10.02 -27.97
C THR A 24 9.47 -9.95 -27.12
N MET A 25 9.47 -10.52 -25.90
CA MET A 25 8.36 -10.37 -24.94
C MET A 25 8.11 -8.91 -24.55
N ALA A 26 9.16 -8.09 -24.44
CA ALA A 26 9.01 -6.67 -24.17
C ALA A 26 8.31 -5.94 -25.33
N GLU A 27 8.61 -6.28 -26.59
CA GLU A 27 7.90 -5.75 -27.75
C GLU A 27 6.42 -6.19 -27.79
N TRP A 28 6.12 -7.45 -27.44
CA TRP A 28 4.74 -7.94 -27.31
C TRP A 28 3.94 -7.27 -26.19
N ARG A 29 4.59 -6.67 -25.19
CA ARG A 29 3.89 -5.88 -24.16
C ARG A 29 3.52 -4.47 -24.62
N LYS A 30 4.08 -3.99 -25.73
CA LYS A 30 3.78 -2.66 -26.28
C LYS A 30 2.49 -2.63 -27.11
N ILE A 31 1.96 -3.78 -27.50
CA ILE A 31 0.67 -3.83 -28.20
C ILE A 31 -0.50 -3.73 -27.21
N PRO A 32 -1.65 -3.13 -27.59
CA PRO A 32 -2.83 -3.06 -26.72
C PRO A 32 -3.25 -4.44 -26.22
N ALA A 33 -3.60 -4.56 -24.93
CA ALA A 33 -3.92 -5.85 -24.32
C ALA A 33 -5.06 -6.61 -25.02
N ALA A 34 -6.05 -5.88 -25.55
CA ALA A 34 -7.14 -6.46 -26.35
C ALA A 34 -6.65 -7.04 -27.68
N GLU A 35 -5.74 -6.36 -28.38
CA GLU A 35 -5.10 -6.85 -29.60
C GLU A 35 -4.24 -8.09 -29.27
N GLY A 36 -3.46 -8.06 -28.19
CA GLY A 36 -2.64 -9.18 -27.74
C GLY A 36 -3.44 -10.43 -27.36
N ALA A 37 -4.58 -10.27 -26.70
CA ALA A 37 -5.48 -11.36 -26.36
C ALA A 37 -6.13 -11.99 -27.59
N CYS A 38 -6.58 -11.18 -28.56
CA CYS A 38 -7.11 -11.66 -29.84
C CYS A 38 -6.06 -12.47 -30.62
N ILE A 39 -4.82 -11.97 -30.69
CA ILE A 39 -3.71 -12.66 -31.35
C ILE A 39 -3.40 -13.98 -30.65
N ASP A 40 -3.27 -14.01 -29.33
CA ASP A 40 -2.99 -15.27 -28.60
C ASP A 40 -4.12 -16.29 -28.78
N GLN A 41 -5.38 -15.86 -28.78
CA GLN A 41 -6.53 -16.73 -29.02
C GLN A 41 -6.50 -17.32 -30.45
N ALA A 42 -6.24 -16.50 -31.46
CA ALA A 42 -6.13 -16.95 -32.84
C ALA A 42 -4.93 -17.87 -33.07
N LEU A 43 -3.82 -17.67 -32.35
CA LEU A 43 -2.65 -18.55 -32.37
C LEU A 43 -2.94 -19.90 -31.68
N ARG A 44 -3.66 -19.91 -30.56
CA ARG A 44 -4.09 -21.15 -29.88
C ARG A 44 -5.00 -22.00 -30.74
N ALA A 45 -5.90 -21.38 -31.50
CA ALA A 45 -6.71 -22.08 -32.49
C ALA A 45 -5.86 -22.77 -33.59
N ARG A 46 -4.63 -22.28 -33.82
CA ARG A 46 -3.65 -22.85 -34.75
C ARG A 46 -2.61 -23.76 -34.07
N GLY A 47 -2.82 -24.14 -32.80
CA GLY A 47 -1.94 -25.04 -32.05
C GLY A 47 -0.62 -24.41 -31.56
N THR A 48 -0.53 -23.08 -31.49
CA THR A 48 0.63 -22.35 -30.95
C THR A 48 0.18 -21.28 -29.95
N SER A 49 1.09 -20.46 -29.42
CA SER A 49 0.72 -19.33 -28.55
C SER A 49 1.65 -18.14 -28.76
N LEU A 50 1.21 -16.97 -28.32
CA LEU A 50 2.00 -15.73 -28.32
C LEU A 50 3.34 -15.94 -27.62
N GLN A 51 3.34 -16.71 -26.53
CA GLN A 51 4.52 -17.01 -25.73
C GLN A 51 5.50 -17.93 -26.46
N VAL A 52 5.01 -18.91 -27.22
CA VAL A 52 5.86 -19.77 -28.07
C VAL A 52 6.48 -18.97 -29.21
N LEU A 53 5.74 -18.04 -29.83
CA LEU A 53 6.28 -17.16 -30.86
C LEU A 53 7.32 -16.18 -30.30
N ALA A 54 7.07 -15.62 -29.12
CA ALA A 54 8.03 -14.76 -28.45
C ALA A 54 9.32 -15.50 -28.05
N GLN A 55 9.21 -16.76 -27.61
CA GLN A 55 10.36 -17.63 -27.34
C GLN A 55 11.17 -17.98 -28.61
N ARG A 56 10.52 -17.94 -29.78
CA ARG A 56 11.17 -18.10 -31.09
C ARG A 56 11.71 -16.77 -31.66
N GLY A 57 11.61 -15.68 -30.91
CA GLY A 57 12.11 -14.36 -31.32
C GLY A 57 11.20 -13.61 -32.30
N VAL A 58 10.00 -14.12 -32.59
CA VAL A 58 9.07 -13.50 -33.55
C VAL A 58 8.42 -12.27 -32.92
N GLN A 59 8.67 -11.09 -33.50
CA GLN A 59 8.21 -9.81 -32.98
C GLN A 59 6.81 -9.43 -33.48
N PRO A 60 6.10 -8.49 -32.84
CA PRO A 60 4.80 -8.01 -33.30
C PRO A 60 4.81 -7.41 -34.72
N SER A 61 5.97 -6.97 -35.23
CA SER A 61 6.15 -6.42 -36.58
C SER A 61 6.47 -7.49 -37.63
N ASP A 62 6.57 -8.76 -37.24
CA ASP A 62 6.92 -9.85 -38.14
C ASP A 62 5.80 -10.11 -39.16
N VAL A 63 6.19 -10.35 -40.42
CA VAL A 63 5.30 -10.59 -41.55
C VAL A 63 4.37 -11.77 -41.29
N GLN A 64 4.83 -12.78 -40.53
CA GLN A 64 4.03 -13.98 -40.22
C GLN A 64 2.79 -13.70 -39.36
N ILE A 65 2.78 -12.58 -38.65
CA ILE A 65 1.70 -12.23 -37.71
C ILE A 65 1.01 -10.92 -38.12
N ALA A 66 1.52 -10.21 -39.13
CA ALA A 66 0.97 -8.96 -39.64
C ALA A 66 -0.51 -9.09 -40.06
N GLU A 67 -0.88 -10.20 -40.71
CA GLU A 67 -2.27 -10.50 -41.11
C GLU A 67 -3.18 -10.78 -39.90
N LEU A 68 -2.65 -11.48 -38.88
CA LEU A 68 -3.39 -11.73 -37.64
C LEU A 68 -3.61 -10.43 -36.85
N ARG A 69 -2.61 -9.55 -36.83
CA ARG A 69 -2.68 -8.24 -36.18
C ARG A 69 -3.66 -7.31 -36.87
N SER A 70 -3.68 -7.27 -38.21
CA SER A 70 -4.64 -6.45 -38.95
C SER A 70 -6.08 -6.93 -38.72
N ALA A 71 -6.31 -8.24 -38.66
CA ALA A 71 -7.60 -8.83 -38.30
C ALA A 71 -8.04 -8.46 -36.87
N CYS A 72 -7.10 -8.42 -35.91
CA CYS A 72 -7.39 -8.11 -34.50
C CYS A 72 -7.54 -6.61 -34.19
N ARG A 73 -7.03 -5.69 -35.03
CA ARG A 73 -7.16 -4.24 -34.81
C ARG A 73 -8.59 -3.70 -35.03
N GLY A 74 -9.48 -4.48 -35.63
CA GLY A 74 -10.82 -4.05 -36.02
C GLY A 74 -11.98 -4.70 -35.25
N GLN A 75 -11.73 -5.60 -34.29
CA GLN A 75 -12.82 -6.26 -33.58
C GLN A 75 -13.41 -5.37 -32.47
N PRO A 76 -14.73 -5.07 -32.50
CA PRO A 76 -15.39 -4.38 -31.41
C PRO A 76 -15.33 -5.26 -30.15
N THR A 77 -14.89 -4.66 -29.04
CA THR A 77 -14.78 -5.27 -27.72
C THR A 77 -16.07 -5.98 -27.32
N GLN A 78 -16.13 -7.28 -27.56
CA GLN A 78 -17.04 -8.19 -26.88
C GLN A 78 -16.48 -8.37 -25.46
N PRO A 79 -17.27 -8.18 -24.39
CA PRO A 79 -16.84 -8.49 -23.03
C PRO A 79 -16.72 -10.02 -22.91
N ALA A 80 -15.57 -10.54 -23.33
CA ALA A 80 -15.21 -11.94 -23.19
C ALA A 80 -15.08 -12.27 -21.70
N GLY A 81 -15.79 -13.32 -21.28
CA GLY A 81 -15.65 -13.92 -19.96
C GLY A 81 -14.19 -14.16 -19.62
N LEU A 82 -13.82 -13.77 -18.41
CA LEU A 82 -12.46 -13.85 -17.87
C LEU A 82 -11.92 -15.29 -17.96
N PRO A 83 -10.69 -15.50 -18.47
CA PRO A 83 -10.05 -16.80 -18.45
C PRO A 83 -9.66 -17.18 -17.01
N ALA A 84 -10.12 -18.36 -16.58
CA ALA A 84 -9.72 -19.01 -15.34
C ALA A 84 -8.32 -19.61 -15.49
N SER A 85 -7.27 -18.81 -15.36
CA SER A 85 -5.93 -19.24 -14.92
C SER A 85 -4.92 -18.08 -15.03
N ALA A 86 -4.79 -17.29 -13.95
CA ALA A 86 -3.60 -16.50 -13.58
C ALA A 86 -3.86 -15.45 -12.46
N TRP A 87 -4.87 -15.63 -11.58
CA TRP A 87 -5.06 -14.72 -10.44
C TRP A 87 -4.55 -15.40 -9.18
N ALA A 88 -3.27 -15.20 -8.86
CA ALA A 88 -2.89 -15.17 -7.46
C ALA A 88 -3.65 -13.99 -6.86
N VAL A 89 -4.69 -14.28 -6.09
CA VAL A 89 -5.59 -13.26 -5.53
C VAL A 89 -4.74 -12.34 -4.63
N PRO A 90 -4.64 -11.03 -4.91
CA PRO A 90 -3.67 -10.15 -4.23
C PRO A 90 -4.08 -9.80 -2.78
N TYR A 91 -5.28 -10.20 -2.36
CA TYR A 91 -5.82 -9.86 -1.05
C TYR A 91 -5.19 -10.73 0.04
N SER A 92 -4.51 -10.07 0.96
CA SER A 92 -3.74 -10.68 2.03
C SER A 92 -3.83 -9.87 3.31
N VAL A 93 -3.82 -10.56 4.44
CA VAL A 93 -3.75 -9.98 5.78
C VAL A 93 -2.57 -10.63 6.50
N ASP A 94 -1.68 -9.81 7.06
CA ASP A 94 -0.47 -10.25 7.78
C ASP A 94 0.36 -11.31 7.00
N GLY A 95 0.45 -11.15 5.68
CA GLY A 95 1.23 -12.02 4.79
C GLY A 95 0.54 -13.32 4.37
N LEU A 96 -0.66 -13.61 4.86
CA LEU A 96 -1.46 -14.76 4.43
C LEU A 96 -2.48 -14.31 3.36
N ALA A 97 -2.41 -14.89 2.16
CA ALA A 97 -3.23 -14.50 1.02
C ALA A 97 -4.40 -15.48 0.79
N LEU A 98 -5.50 -15.00 0.20
CA LEU A 98 -6.59 -15.87 -0.25
C LEU A 98 -6.10 -16.89 -1.27
N GLY A 99 -6.57 -18.14 -1.15
CA GLY A 99 -6.16 -19.27 -1.98
C GLY A 99 -4.75 -19.82 -1.69
N SER A 100 -3.94 -19.14 -0.87
CA SER A 100 -2.69 -19.70 -0.37
C SER A 100 -2.96 -20.84 0.62
N ARG A 101 -1.98 -21.72 0.84
CA ARG A 101 -2.09 -22.82 1.81
C ARG A 101 -1.48 -22.43 3.15
N VAL A 102 -2.20 -22.68 4.24
CA VAL A 102 -1.62 -22.60 5.59
C VAL A 102 -0.49 -23.61 5.72
N ARG A 103 0.59 -23.22 6.41
CA ARG A 103 1.71 -24.11 6.72
C ARG A 103 1.57 -24.60 8.15
N PHE A 104 0.95 -25.76 8.30
CA PHE A 104 0.62 -26.36 9.60
C PHE A 104 1.80 -26.47 10.57
N GLU A 105 3.02 -26.69 10.02
CA GLU A 105 4.22 -26.86 10.83
C GLU A 105 4.88 -25.56 11.31
N THR A 106 4.40 -24.40 10.87
CA THR A 106 5.01 -23.13 11.28
C THR A 106 4.62 -22.77 12.72
N ALA A 107 5.59 -22.23 13.47
CA ALA A 107 5.34 -21.71 14.82
C ALA A 107 4.18 -20.68 14.85
N ALA A 108 4.07 -19.86 13.79
CA ALA A 108 2.99 -18.89 13.65
C ALA A 108 1.59 -19.53 13.58
N TYR A 109 1.43 -20.67 12.89
CA TYR A 109 0.16 -21.39 12.82
C TYR A 109 -0.18 -22.10 14.13
N ARG A 110 0.83 -22.66 14.83
CA ARG A 110 0.64 -23.37 16.12
C ARG A 110 0.13 -22.49 17.26
N GLU A 111 0.20 -21.16 17.13
CA GLU A 111 -0.42 -20.23 18.08
C GLU A 111 -1.94 -20.11 17.92
N TYR A 112 -2.50 -20.57 16.81
CA TYR A 112 -3.93 -20.56 16.58
C TYR A 112 -4.59 -21.76 17.26
N GLN A 113 -5.70 -21.49 17.94
CA GLN A 113 -6.63 -22.52 18.38
C GLN A 113 -7.55 -22.85 17.20
N CYS A 114 -7.36 -24.04 16.63
CA CYS A 114 -8.06 -24.49 15.43
C CYS A 114 -9.02 -25.64 15.74
N GLY A 115 -10.20 -25.63 15.13
CA GLY A 115 -11.18 -26.72 15.17
C GLY A 115 -12.08 -26.72 13.93
N PRO A 116 -12.87 -27.77 13.70
CA PRO A 116 -13.87 -27.78 12.64
C PRO A 116 -14.80 -26.57 12.73
N SER A 117 -15.12 -25.96 11.60
CA SER A 117 -16.02 -24.81 11.54
C SER A 117 -17.47 -25.25 11.79
N GLU A 118 -18.13 -24.65 12.79
CA GLU A 118 -19.55 -24.93 13.09
C GLU A 118 -20.53 -24.36 12.04
N GLN A 119 -20.06 -23.43 11.19
CA GLN A 119 -20.90 -22.73 10.20
C GLN A 119 -20.61 -23.16 8.77
N PHE A 120 -19.48 -23.81 8.51
CA PHE A 120 -19.03 -24.12 7.15
C PHE A 120 -18.42 -25.52 7.12
N ASP A 121 -19.21 -26.48 6.64
CA ASP A 121 -18.79 -27.88 6.53
C ASP A 121 -17.53 -28.00 5.66
N GLY A 122 -16.60 -28.86 6.07
CA GLY A 122 -15.32 -29.08 5.37
C GLY A 122 -14.25 -28.01 5.61
N PHE A 123 -14.52 -26.99 6.42
CA PHE A 123 -13.54 -25.98 6.82
C PHE A 123 -13.08 -26.13 8.27
N VAL A 124 -11.87 -25.63 8.52
CA VAL A 124 -11.28 -25.46 9.85
C VAL A 124 -11.28 -23.97 10.19
N TRP A 125 -11.82 -23.63 11.35
CA TRP A 125 -11.76 -22.30 11.94
C TRP A 125 -10.62 -22.22 12.94
N CYS A 126 -9.74 -21.25 12.74
CA CYS A 126 -8.59 -20.99 13.58
C CYS A 126 -8.67 -19.58 14.16
N GLN A 127 -8.39 -19.42 15.45
CA GLN A 127 -8.38 -18.11 16.10
C GLN A 127 -7.22 -17.96 17.08
N ARG A 128 -6.72 -16.73 17.22
CA ARG A 128 -5.82 -16.34 18.31
C ARG A 128 -6.07 -14.89 18.71
N SER A 129 -5.76 -14.56 19.95
CA SER A 129 -5.82 -13.19 20.46
C SER A 129 -4.54 -12.84 21.20
N ARG A 130 -4.08 -11.60 21.05
CA ARG A 130 -2.92 -11.06 21.77
C ARG A 130 -3.25 -9.71 22.34
N VAL A 131 -2.76 -9.45 23.55
CA VAL A 131 -2.79 -8.10 24.13
C VAL A 131 -1.47 -7.42 23.78
N GLU A 132 -1.56 -6.29 23.10
CA GLU A 132 -0.43 -5.51 22.59
C GLU A 132 -0.47 -4.10 23.19
N ARG A 133 0.67 -3.41 23.15
CA ARG A 133 0.81 -2.05 23.67
C ARG A 133 1.57 -1.18 22.69
N GLU A 134 1.00 -0.02 22.40
CA GLU A 134 1.61 1.05 21.62
C GLU A 134 1.59 2.37 22.42
N PRO A 135 2.24 3.45 21.95
CA PRO A 135 2.27 4.72 22.68
C PRO A 135 0.88 5.29 23.01
N ARG A 136 -0.12 5.00 22.17
CA ARG A 136 -1.51 5.48 22.34
C ARG A 136 -2.34 4.65 23.32
N GLY A 137 -1.90 3.45 23.66
CA GLY A 137 -2.56 2.61 24.66
C GLY A 137 -2.36 1.11 24.46
N GLN A 138 -3.01 0.34 25.33
CA GLN A 138 -3.08 -1.12 25.23
C GLN A 138 -4.31 -1.51 24.39
N PHE A 139 -4.14 -2.50 23.51
CA PHE A 139 -5.20 -3.01 22.66
C PHE A 139 -5.14 -4.53 22.54
N THR A 140 -6.27 -5.15 22.17
CA THR A 140 -6.33 -6.57 21.86
C THR A 140 -6.37 -6.75 20.35
N SER A 141 -5.40 -7.48 19.79
CA SER A 141 -5.43 -7.98 18.41
C SER A 141 -6.04 -9.38 18.38
N SER A 142 -7.17 -9.54 17.69
CA SER A 142 -7.81 -10.82 17.45
C SER A 142 -7.65 -11.22 15.99
N TYR A 143 -7.15 -12.43 15.75
CA TYR A 143 -6.90 -12.98 14.43
C TYR A 143 -7.79 -14.18 14.19
N SER A 144 -8.28 -14.34 12.96
CA SER A 144 -9.06 -15.51 12.57
C SER A 144 -8.70 -15.95 11.16
N ILE A 145 -8.69 -17.26 10.93
CA ILE A 145 -8.45 -17.90 9.63
C ILE A 145 -9.53 -18.95 9.42
N LEU A 146 -10.14 -18.98 8.23
CA LEU A 146 -10.92 -20.11 7.74
C LEU A 146 -10.17 -20.72 6.56
N HIS A 147 -9.83 -22.00 6.64
CA HIS A 147 -9.19 -22.72 5.54
C HIS A 147 -9.83 -24.09 5.35
N ALA A 148 -9.81 -24.59 4.12
CA ALA A 148 -10.30 -25.93 3.80
C ALA A 148 -9.37 -27.00 4.41
N ALA A 149 -9.82 -28.26 4.41
CA ALA A 149 -9.04 -29.40 4.93
C ALA A 149 -7.64 -29.54 4.28
N ASP A 150 -7.50 -29.14 3.02
CA ASP A 150 -6.23 -29.15 2.30
C ASP A 150 -5.32 -27.94 2.61
N GLY A 151 -5.78 -27.05 3.50
CA GLY A 151 -5.09 -25.86 3.96
C GLY A 151 -5.36 -24.60 3.11
N ALA A 152 -6.15 -24.67 2.04
CA ALA A 152 -6.46 -23.50 1.22
C ALA A 152 -7.26 -22.44 2.00
N VAL A 153 -6.71 -21.23 2.12
CA VAL A 153 -7.29 -20.12 2.89
C VAL A 153 -8.45 -19.48 2.13
N ALA A 154 -9.63 -19.47 2.73
CA ALA A 154 -10.82 -18.80 2.21
C ALA A 154 -11.18 -17.51 2.96
N TYR A 155 -10.65 -17.34 4.18
CA TYR A 155 -10.86 -16.16 5.01
C TYR A 155 -9.64 -15.92 5.91
N VAL A 156 -9.23 -14.67 6.04
CA VAL A 156 -8.24 -14.22 7.02
C VAL A 156 -8.62 -12.84 7.54
N ASN A 157 -8.52 -12.64 8.85
CA ASN A 157 -8.99 -11.44 9.53
C ASN A 157 -8.06 -11.03 10.67
N ARG A 158 -7.96 -9.71 10.87
CA ARG A 158 -7.40 -9.09 12.07
C ARG A 158 -8.34 -7.99 12.56
N ALA A 159 -8.63 -8.00 13.86
CA ALA A 159 -9.43 -6.99 14.54
C ALA A 159 -8.66 -6.43 15.74
N LEU A 160 -8.73 -5.11 15.95
CA LEU A 160 -8.09 -4.39 17.04
C LEU A 160 -9.17 -3.74 17.92
N THR A 161 -9.09 -3.93 19.24
CA THR A 161 -10.04 -3.32 20.19
C THR A 161 -9.38 -2.99 21.54
N PRO A 162 -9.41 -1.73 22.00
CA PRO A 162 -9.70 -0.54 21.18
C PRO A 162 -8.62 -0.35 20.10
N ALA A 163 -8.97 0.26 18.99
CA ALA A 163 -8.02 0.76 18.01
C ALA A 163 -7.83 2.28 18.21
N PHE A 164 -6.62 2.79 17.99
CA PHE A 164 -6.26 4.19 18.23
C PHE A 164 -5.90 4.92 16.94
N PHE A 165 -6.89 5.52 16.29
CA PHE A 165 -6.71 6.27 15.05
C PHE A 165 -7.81 7.32 14.86
N ASP A 166 -7.52 8.36 14.07
CA ASP A 166 -8.51 9.37 13.68
C ASP A 166 -8.99 9.19 12.23
N GLY A 167 -9.94 10.03 11.81
CA GLY A 167 -10.51 9.94 10.47
C GLY A 167 -9.54 10.26 9.34
N ARG A 168 -8.47 11.02 9.59
CA ARG A 168 -7.43 11.30 8.59
C ARG A 168 -6.56 10.06 8.41
N GLU A 169 -6.12 9.45 9.50
CA GLU A 169 -5.35 8.20 9.45
C GLU A 169 -6.13 7.06 8.80
N ALA A 170 -7.45 6.98 9.07
CA ALA A 170 -8.34 6.05 8.39
C ALA A 170 -8.34 6.26 6.87
N GLN A 171 -8.47 7.51 6.42
CA GLN A 171 -8.47 7.84 5.00
C GLN A 171 -7.11 7.58 4.35
N ASP A 172 -6.00 7.93 5.01
CA ASP A 172 -4.65 7.69 4.52
C ASP A 172 -4.39 6.20 4.30
N GLU A 173 -4.88 5.34 5.20
CA GLU A 173 -4.78 3.90 5.08
C GLU A 173 -5.64 3.36 3.93
N VAL A 174 -6.86 3.87 3.76
CA VAL A 174 -7.72 3.54 2.61
C VAL A 174 -7.06 3.94 1.29
N ASP A 175 -6.43 5.11 1.21
CA ASP A 175 -5.73 5.58 0.01
C ASP A 175 -4.48 4.73 -0.27
N ARG A 176 -3.77 4.30 0.77
CA ARG A 176 -2.66 3.35 0.66
C ARG A 176 -3.14 1.99 0.14
N LEU A 177 -4.24 1.45 0.66
CA LEU A 177 -4.84 0.19 0.20
C LEU A 177 -5.36 0.29 -1.24
N SER A 178 -5.93 1.43 -1.62
CA SER A 178 -6.37 1.70 -2.99
C SER A 178 -5.22 1.63 -3.99
N ARG A 179 -4.07 2.21 -3.63
CA ARG A 179 -2.83 2.10 -4.42
C ARG A 179 -2.32 0.65 -4.48
N LYS A 180 -2.36 -0.08 -3.36
CA LYS A 180 -1.95 -1.49 -3.30
C LYS A 180 -2.78 -2.38 -4.24
N TYR A 181 -4.09 -2.17 -4.29
CA TYR A 181 -5.01 -3.01 -5.07
C TYR A 181 -5.33 -2.47 -6.47
N GLY A 182 -4.82 -1.29 -6.83
CA GLY A 182 -5.01 -0.70 -8.16
C GLY A 182 -6.44 -0.27 -8.45
N ALA A 183 -7.28 -0.12 -7.42
CA ALA A 183 -8.68 0.28 -7.56
C ALA A 183 -9.15 1.07 -6.32
N PRO A 184 -10.05 2.06 -6.49
CA PRO A 184 -10.71 2.71 -5.36
C PRO A 184 -11.66 1.74 -4.65
N PRO A 185 -11.87 1.89 -3.33
CA PRO A 185 -12.85 1.09 -2.61
C PRO A 185 -14.28 1.50 -2.95
N ARG A 186 -15.21 0.57 -2.74
CA ARG A 186 -16.60 0.92 -2.44
C ARG A 186 -16.73 1.24 -0.95
N VAL A 187 -16.99 2.49 -0.63
CA VAL A 187 -17.12 2.98 0.76
C VAL A 187 -18.60 2.99 1.16
N LEU A 188 -18.91 2.39 2.31
CA LEU A 188 -20.21 2.43 2.96
C LEU A 188 -20.08 3.29 4.23
N PRO A 189 -20.50 4.56 4.20
CA PRO A 189 -20.43 5.42 5.38
C PRO A 189 -21.33 4.88 6.50
N MET A 190 -20.97 5.14 7.76
CA MET A 190 -21.85 4.83 8.88
C MET A 190 -23.09 5.73 8.84
N PRO A 191 -24.31 5.20 9.04
CA PRO A 191 -25.51 6.02 9.13
C PRO A 191 -25.43 7.04 10.26
N ALA A 192 -25.64 8.32 9.93
CA ALA A 192 -25.58 9.43 10.89
C ALA A 192 -26.61 9.24 12.02
N GLY A 193 -26.20 9.57 13.25
CA GLY A 193 -27.05 9.53 14.44
C GLY A 193 -26.36 10.19 15.62
N LEU A 194 -27.14 10.84 16.49
CA LEU A 194 -26.63 11.50 17.70
C LEU A 194 -25.89 10.48 18.59
N GLY A 195 -24.67 10.84 19.03
CA GLY A 195 -23.86 10.02 19.93
C GLY A 195 -23.20 8.79 19.31
N ARG A 196 -23.18 8.65 17.97
CA ARG A 196 -22.48 7.56 17.28
C ARG A 196 -21.03 7.94 16.96
N PRO A 197 -20.06 7.00 17.08
CA PRO A 197 -18.69 7.23 16.63
C PRO A 197 -18.67 7.48 15.11
N ALA A 198 -17.66 8.19 14.63
CA ALA A 198 -17.42 8.27 13.19
C ALA A 198 -16.90 6.91 12.69
N GLY A 199 -17.18 6.56 11.45
CA GLY A 199 -16.66 5.32 10.85
C GLY A 199 -17.25 5.00 9.48
N PHE A 200 -16.64 4.04 8.82
CA PHE A 200 -17.07 3.54 7.51
C PHE A 200 -16.52 2.14 7.24
N ILE A 201 -17.10 1.46 6.26
CA ILE A 201 -16.58 0.19 5.70
C ILE A 201 -16.09 0.47 4.28
N ALA A 202 -14.86 0.09 3.96
CA ALA A 202 -14.26 0.17 2.63
C ALA A 202 -14.03 -1.24 2.06
N VAL A 203 -14.49 -1.47 0.83
CA VAL A 203 -14.45 -2.80 0.17
C VAL A 203 -13.70 -2.73 -1.16
N TRP A 204 -12.76 -3.65 -1.37
CA TRP A 204 -12.06 -3.87 -2.64
C TRP A 204 -12.36 -5.27 -3.18
N GLY A 205 -12.35 -5.41 -4.50
CA GLY A 205 -12.64 -6.67 -5.18
C GLY A 205 -14.12 -6.98 -5.29
N ASN A 206 -14.44 -8.26 -5.45
CA ASN A 206 -15.78 -8.73 -5.80
C ASN A 206 -16.64 -9.10 -4.59
N VAL A 207 -16.22 -8.71 -3.37
CA VAL A 207 -17.00 -8.94 -2.15
C VAL A 207 -18.26 -8.10 -2.20
N ALA A 208 -19.40 -8.72 -1.93
CA ALA A 208 -20.69 -8.08 -1.72
C ALA A 208 -21.03 -8.05 -0.23
N LEU A 209 -21.60 -6.94 0.24
CA LEU A 209 -22.11 -6.80 1.61
C LEU A 209 -23.63 -6.80 1.54
N ASN A 210 -24.25 -7.87 2.02
CA ASN A 210 -25.71 -8.02 2.01
C ASN A 210 -26.25 -7.73 3.42
N PRO A 211 -27.14 -6.75 3.62
CA PRO A 211 -27.76 -6.51 4.91
C PRO A 211 -28.47 -7.76 5.44
N LEU A 212 -28.40 -7.99 6.75
CA LEU A 212 -29.22 -9.01 7.41
C LEU A 212 -30.69 -8.57 7.47
N ASP A 213 -31.60 -9.55 7.44
CA ASP A 213 -33.03 -9.32 7.65
C ASP A 213 -33.35 -8.93 9.10
N ASP A 214 -34.52 -8.32 9.30
CA ASP A 214 -34.98 -7.84 10.61
C ASP A 214 -35.07 -8.96 11.66
N GLY A 215 -35.32 -10.21 11.25
CA GLY A 215 -35.35 -11.36 12.14
C GLY A 215 -33.98 -11.62 12.74
N ASN A 216 -32.96 -11.77 11.89
CA ASN A 216 -31.57 -11.96 12.29
C ASN A 216 -31.02 -10.77 13.08
N ILE A 217 -31.42 -9.54 12.75
CA ILE A 217 -31.06 -8.34 13.52
C ILE A 217 -31.66 -8.39 14.93
N LYS A 218 -32.92 -8.81 15.10
CA LYS A 218 -33.54 -8.96 16.44
C LYS A 218 -32.83 -10.03 17.27
N GLU A 219 -32.45 -11.15 16.66
CA GLU A 219 -31.69 -12.21 17.32
C GLU A 219 -30.31 -11.72 17.79
N LEU A 220 -29.58 -10.99 16.94
CA LEU A 220 -28.31 -10.36 17.30
C LEU A 220 -28.48 -9.31 18.42
N ALA A 221 -29.52 -8.48 18.36
CA ALA A 221 -29.79 -7.47 19.40
C ALA A 221 -30.03 -8.12 20.78
N ALA A 222 -30.65 -9.30 20.80
CA ALA A 222 -30.85 -10.13 21.98
C ALA A 222 -29.58 -10.88 22.45
N GLY A 223 -28.45 -10.75 21.74
CA GLY A 223 -27.18 -11.41 22.06
C GLY A 223 -27.14 -12.89 21.67
N ARG A 224 -28.07 -13.35 20.82
CA ARG A 224 -28.11 -14.74 20.35
C ARG A 224 -27.23 -14.92 19.11
N SER A 225 -26.61 -16.09 18.97
CA SER A 225 -25.79 -16.42 17.80
C SER A 225 -26.68 -16.77 16.61
N ILE A 226 -26.40 -16.19 15.44
CA ILE A 226 -27.08 -16.53 14.20
C ILE A 226 -26.16 -17.33 13.27
N ARG A 227 -26.68 -18.34 12.58
CA ARG A 227 -25.95 -19.10 11.55
C ARG A 227 -26.12 -18.44 10.19
N ALA A 228 -25.78 -17.15 10.10
CA ALA A 228 -25.92 -16.33 8.89
C ALA A 228 -24.61 -16.17 8.11
N GLY A 229 -23.58 -16.97 8.45
CA GLY A 229 -22.25 -16.93 7.86
C GLY A 229 -21.35 -15.88 8.50
N LEU A 230 -20.30 -15.48 7.77
CA LEU A 230 -19.36 -14.46 8.24
C LEU A 230 -19.97 -13.07 8.11
N LEU A 231 -19.89 -12.29 9.19
CA LEU A 231 -20.53 -10.98 9.33
C LEU A 231 -19.53 -9.83 9.45
N ILE A 232 -20.00 -8.62 9.14
CA ILE A 232 -19.31 -7.36 9.39
C ILE A 232 -20.29 -6.24 9.76
N ASP A 233 -19.83 -5.33 10.60
CA ASP A 233 -20.53 -4.13 11.02
C ASP A 233 -19.56 -2.93 11.08
N HIS A 234 -20.09 -1.75 11.41
CA HIS A 234 -19.30 -0.52 11.48
C HIS A 234 -18.54 -0.34 12.80
N ILE A 235 -18.97 -0.96 13.91
CA ILE A 235 -18.40 -0.70 15.26
C ILE A 235 -17.76 -1.91 15.93
N GLY A 236 -17.56 -3.01 15.20
CA GLY A 236 -16.87 -4.20 15.68
C GLY A 236 -17.64 -5.02 16.72
N SER A 237 -18.95 -4.82 16.84
CA SER A 237 -19.80 -5.50 17.81
C SER A 237 -21.22 -5.67 17.23
N TYR A 238 -21.47 -6.83 16.62
CA TYR A 238 -22.74 -7.12 15.94
C TYR A 238 -23.97 -6.91 16.85
N GLN A 239 -23.89 -7.32 18.12
CA GLN A 239 -24.97 -7.13 19.10
C GLN A 239 -25.28 -5.64 19.30
N ARG A 240 -24.26 -4.83 19.61
CA ARG A 240 -24.42 -3.37 19.80
C ARG A 240 -24.88 -2.67 18.52
N SER A 241 -24.38 -3.08 17.36
CA SER A 241 -24.84 -2.57 16.06
C SER A 241 -26.34 -2.82 15.88
N ALA A 242 -26.79 -4.06 16.12
CA ALA A 242 -28.21 -4.41 16.07
C ALA A 242 -29.06 -3.63 17.10
N GLN A 243 -28.59 -3.48 18.35
CA GLN A 243 -29.28 -2.72 19.40
C GLN A 243 -29.43 -1.22 19.08
N THR A 244 -28.50 -0.66 18.33
CA THR A 244 -28.46 0.77 18.00
C THR A 244 -29.02 1.07 16.61
N GLY A 245 -29.57 0.07 15.92
CA GLY A 245 -30.12 0.21 14.57
C GLY A 245 -29.07 0.46 13.49
N LEU A 246 -27.82 0.04 13.71
CA LEU A 246 -26.78 0.02 12.68
C LEU A 246 -26.88 -1.27 11.86
N PRO A 247 -26.69 -1.19 10.53
CA PRO A 247 -26.77 -2.36 9.68
C PRO A 247 -25.62 -3.33 9.97
N VAL A 248 -25.95 -4.62 10.00
CA VAL A 248 -25.00 -5.73 10.02
C VAL A 248 -25.11 -6.45 8.69
N TYR A 249 -23.97 -6.76 8.07
CA TYR A 249 -23.92 -7.33 6.74
C TYR A 249 -23.33 -8.75 6.78
N ARG A 250 -23.88 -9.66 5.97
CA ARG A 250 -23.25 -10.92 5.61
C ARG A 250 -22.38 -10.75 4.37
N PHE A 251 -21.26 -11.45 4.31
CA PHE A 251 -20.43 -11.48 3.11
C PHE A 251 -21.03 -12.35 2.01
N GLY A 252 -20.97 -11.87 0.77
CA GLY A 252 -21.30 -12.62 -0.45
C GLY A 252 -20.38 -12.21 -1.61
N GLY A 253 -20.67 -12.70 -2.82
CA GLY A 253 -19.86 -12.38 -4.00
C GLY A 253 -18.56 -13.19 -4.09
N GLY A 254 -17.53 -12.59 -4.69
CA GLY A 254 -16.23 -13.23 -4.95
C GLY A 254 -15.11 -12.71 -4.05
N PRO A 255 -13.84 -13.01 -4.37
CA PRO A 255 -12.70 -12.64 -3.56
C PRO A 255 -12.52 -11.11 -3.43
N GLY A 256 -12.12 -10.67 -2.24
CA GLY A 256 -11.89 -9.25 -1.96
C GLY A 256 -11.26 -8.98 -0.60
N TYR A 257 -11.09 -7.69 -0.33
CA TYR A 257 -10.56 -7.16 0.92
C TYR A 257 -11.54 -6.16 1.51
N VAL A 258 -11.72 -6.22 2.83
CA VAL A 258 -12.64 -5.34 3.55
C VAL A 258 -11.92 -4.72 4.73
N TRP A 259 -12.09 -3.41 4.89
CA TRP A 259 -11.60 -2.61 6.00
C TRP A 259 -12.80 -1.94 6.66
N SER A 260 -12.96 -2.07 7.97
CA SER A 260 -14.01 -1.42 8.76
C SER A 260 -13.37 -0.75 9.95
N GLY A 261 -13.62 0.54 10.10
CA GLY A 261 -13.07 1.34 11.18
C GLY A 261 -14.13 2.25 11.78
N SER A 262 -14.11 2.36 13.11
CA SER A 262 -14.84 3.38 13.86
C SER A 262 -13.97 4.00 14.94
N TRP A 263 -14.23 5.26 15.26
CA TRP A 263 -13.50 6.03 16.25
C TRP A 263 -14.38 7.11 16.86
N ASP A 264 -14.15 7.38 18.14
CA ASP A 264 -14.72 8.53 18.84
C ASP A 264 -13.88 9.80 18.64
N GLU A 265 -14.28 10.91 19.25
CA GLU A 265 -13.55 12.20 19.19
C GLU A 265 -12.14 12.13 19.77
N ARG A 266 -11.82 11.09 20.56
CA ARG A 266 -10.50 10.85 21.15
C ARG A 266 -9.66 9.89 20.29
N GLY A 267 -10.15 9.52 19.10
CA GLY A 267 -9.50 8.56 18.21
C GLY A 267 -9.53 7.13 18.73
N ARG A 268 -10.44 6.80 19.66
CA ARG A 268 -10.58 5.45 20.22
C ARG A 268 -11.78 4.76 19.61
N GLY A 269 -11.61 3.54 19.11
CA GLY A 269 -12.75 2.75 18.63
C GLY A 269 -12.39 1.33 18.24
N SER A 270 -12.81 0.89 17.06
CA SER A 270 -12.59 -0.47 16.57
C SER A 270 -12.01 -0.44 15.16
N LEU A 271 -11.08 -1.35 14.88
CA LEU A 271 -10.54 -1.53 13.54
C LEU A 271 -10.59 -3.01 13.20
N ARG A 272 -11.13 -3.35 12.04
CA ARG A 272 -11.14 -4.70 11.51
C ARG A 272 -10.81 -4.67 10.04
N PHE A 273 -9.89 -5.53 9.62
CA PHE A 273 -9.59 -5.72 8.21
C PHE A 273 -9.39 -7.20 7.90
N LEU A 274 -9.87 -7.60 6.72
CA LEU A 274 -9.95 -8.99 6.33
C LEU A 274 -9.85 -9.17 4.82
N ALA A 275 -9.40 -10.34 4.41
CA ALA A 275 -9.55 -10.84 3.05
C ALA A 275 -10.50 -12.05 3.10
N ILE A 276 -11.43 -12.13 2.15
CA ILE A 276 -12.42 -13.21 2.08
C ILE A 276 -12.73 -13.58 0.63
N ASP A 277 -12.94 -14.86 0.36
CA ASP A 277 -13.59 -15.37 -0.86
C ASP A 277 -14.88 -16.13 -0.51
N PRO A 278 -16.04 -15.44 -0.45
CA PRO A 278 -17.32 -16.08 -0.13
C PRO A 278 -17.71 -17.15 -1.15
N SER A 279 -17.27 -17.02 -2.41
CA SER A 279 -17.54 -17.99 -3.47
C SER A 279 -16.79 -19.32 -3.26
N ALA A 280 -15.64 -19.28 -2.61
CA ALA A 280 -14.89 -20.48 -2.24
C ALA A 280 -15.54 -21.20 -1.04
N ILE A 281 -16.11 -20.45 -0.10
CA ILE A 281 -16.82 -20.97 1.07
C ILE A 281 -18.15 -21.62 0.68
N ALA A 282 -18.89 -21.02 -0.25
CA ALA A 282 -20.19 -21.54 -0.70
C ALA A 282 -20.07 -22.84 -1.51
N ARG A 283 -19.04 -22.99 -2.35
CA ARG A 283 -18.87 -24.13 -3.27
C ARG A 283 -18.68 -25.49 -2.58
N THR A 284 -18.25 -25.49 -1.32
CA THR A 284 -17.93 -26.70 -0.55
C THR A 284 -19.14 -27.22 0.24
N GLY A 285 -20.16 -26.38 0.48
CA GLY A 285 -21.40 -26.77 1.15
C GLY A 285 -22.34 -27.62 0.27
N ASP A 286 -22.36 -27.41 -1.04
CA ASP A 286 -23.28 -28.10 -1.95
C ASP A 286 -22.79 -29.49 -2.42
N SER A 287 -21.58 -29.90 -2.06
CA SER A 287 -21.01 -31.20 -2.49
C SER A 287 -21.26 -32.37 -1.52
N SER A 288 -22.04 -32.17 -0.45
CA SER A 288 -22.34 -33.21 0.55
C SER A 288 -23.82 -33.60 0.60
N VAL A 289 -24.33 -34.16 -0.51
CA VAL A 289 -25.39 -35.18 -0.44
C VAL A 289 -24.84 -36.45 -1.05
N ALA A 290 -24.02 -37.16 -0.27
CA ALA A 290 -23.68 -38.56 -0.54
C ALA A 290 -24.58 -39.45 0.32
N ALA A 291 -25.18 -40.44 -0.35
CA ALA A 291 -26.10 -41.45 0.16
C ALA A 291 -25.59 -42.19 1.43
N PRO A 292 -26.47 -42.76 2.27
CA PRO A 292 -26.10 -43.31 3.57
C PRO A 292 -25.18 -44.54 3.42
N ALA A 293 -24.08 -44.51 4.18
CA ALA A 293 -23.08 -45.57 4.23
C ALA A 293 -23.64 -46.86 4.85
N ALA A 294 -23.38 -47.98 4.19
CA ALA A 294 -23.58 -49.32 4.72
C ALA A 294 -22.67 -49.60 5.94
N PRO A 295 -23.09 -50.46 6.88
CA PRO A 295 -22.37 -50.70 8.13
C PRO A 295 -21.09 -51.53 7.94
N PRO A 296 -20.08 -51.37 8.82
CA PRO A 296 -18.79 -52.04 8.70
C PRO A 296 -18.87 -53.52 9.12
N PRO A 297 -18.07 -54.42 8.50
CA PRO A 297 -17.98 -55.81 8.94
C PRO A 297 -17.11 -55.94 10.19
N ILE A 298 -17.55 -56.86 11.06
CA ILE A 298 -16.97 -57.30 12.34
C ILE A 298 -15.66 -58.07 12.10
N PRO A 299 -14.66 -57.99 13.00
CA PRO A 299 -13.42 -58.75 12.93
C PRO A 299 -13.48 -60.09 13.70
N THR A 300 -12.83 -61.12 13.15
CA THR A 300 -12.37 -62.35 13.84
C THR A 300 -10.99 -62.64 13.26
N GLU A 301 -9.87 -62.45 13.95
CA GLU A 301 -9.34 -63.07 15.18
C GLU A 301 -8.78 -64.49 14.96
N ARG A 302 -7.43 -64.56 15.07
CA ARG A 302 -6.57 -65.64 15.64
C ARG A 302 -6.44 -66.98 14.89
N GLU A 303 -5.31 -67.69 14.90
CA GLU A 303 -3.95 -67.56 15.48
C GLU A 303 -3.11 -68.75 14.94
N ARG A 304 -1.76 -68.68 15.10
CA ARG A 304 -0.80 -69.81 15.32
C ARG A 304 -0.43 -70.70 14.12
N ILE A 305 0.81 -71.17 13.90
CA ILE A 305 2.07 -71.25 14.69
C ILE A 305 3.26 -71.38 13.69
N GLU A 306 4.41 -70.81 14.08
CA GLU A 306 5.84 -71.21 13.97
C GLU A 306 6.27 -72.38 13.04
N ALA A 307 7.51 -72.58 12.60
CA ALA A 307 8.80 -71.90 12.51
C ALA A 307 9.73 -72.92 11.77
N GLY A 308 10.81 -72.44 11.13
CA GLY A 308 11.95 -73.30 10.77
C GLY A 308 12.51 -73.07 9.36
N GLY A 309 13.65 -72.37 9.27
CA GLY A 309 14.59 -72.56 8.13
C GLY A 309 15.58 -73.70 8.45
N PRO A 310 16.72 -73.81 7.74
CA PRO A 310 17.01 -73.45 6.35
C PRO A 310 17.54 -74.69 5.57
N SER A 311 17.48 -74.69 4.23
CA SER A 311 18.35 -75.55 3.40
C SER A 311 18.37 -75.09 1.94
N ARG A 312 19.56 -74.72 1.45
CA ARG A 312 19.94 -74.80 0.03
C ARG A 312 19.98 -76.28 -0.37
N PRO A 313 19.57 -76.64 -1.59
CA PRO A 313 20.59 -76.82 -2.63
C PRO A 313 20.15 -76.29 -4.00
N GLY A 314 21.15 -76.03 -4.85
CA GLY A 314 20.92 -75.61 -6.23
C GLY A 314 20.27 -76.70 -7.06
N MET A 315 19.44 -76.28 -8.02
CA MET A 315 19.08 -77.06 -9.19
C MET A 315 18.68 -76.09 -10.31
N THR A 316 19.44 -76.18 -11.40
CA THR A 316 19.06 -75.81 -12.76
C THR A 316 17.64 -76.26 -13.09
N PRO A 317 16.77 -75.45 -13.73
CA PRO A 317 15.65 -76.00 -14.47
C PRO A 317 16.15 -76.41 -15.85
N SER A 318 16.30 -77.73 -16.01
CA SER A 318 16.25 -78.38 -17.31
C SER A 318 14.95 -77.98 -17.99
N LEU A 319 15.05 -77.53 -19.24
CA LEU A 319 13.99 -77.72 -20.21
C LEU A 319 13.66 -79.23 -20.23
N ASP A 320 12.42 -79.57 -19.93
CA ASP A 320 11.56 -80.47 -20.72
C ASP A 320 10.45 -81.07 -19.84
N ALA A 321 9.27 -81.17 -20.47
CA ALA A 321 8.07 -81.91 -20.07
C ALA A 321 7.09 -81.26 -19.07
N LEU A 322 6.17 -80.45 -19.62
CA LEU A 322 4.72 -80.67 -19.45
C LEU A 322 4.01 -80.28 -20.76
N GLY A 323 3.62 -81.30 -21.52
CA GLY A 323 2.86 -81.17 -22.75
C GLY A 323 1.42 -80.77 -22.48
N ALA A 324 1.12 -79.49 -22.68
CA ALA A 324 -0.20 -79.02 -23.05
C ALA A 324 -0.14 -78.52 -24.51
N PRO A 325 -0.81 -79.18 -25.47
CA PRO A 325 -0.83 -78.72 -26.85
C PRO A 325 -1.75 -77.49 -26.96
N GLY A 326 -1.22 -76.29 -26.69
CA GLY A 326 -1.97 -75.04 -26.87
C GLY A 326 -1.36 -73.75 -26.32
N ALA A 327 -0.37 -73.81 -25.42
CA ALA A 327 0.06 -72.63 -24.64
C ALA A 327 1.15 -71.73 -25.30
N GLY A 328 1.71 -72.11 -26.45
CA GLY A 328 2.89 -71.42 -27.02
C GLY A 328 2.63 -70.45 -28.18
N ARG A 329 1.38 -70.23 -28.60
CA ARG A 329 1.09 -69.22 -29.63
C ARG A 329 0.79 -67.90 -28.93
N GLY A 330 1.81 -67.03 -28.84
CA GLY A 330 1.67 -65.67 -28.30
C GLY A 330 0.47 -64.94 -28.90
N ASP A 331 -0.14 -64.01 -28.15
CA ASP A 331 -1.45 -63.43 -28.49
C ASP A 331 -1.46 -62.74 -29.86
N ARG A 332 -0.29 -62.32 -30.36
CA ARG A 332 -0.11 -61.84 -31.74
C ARG A 332 -0.53 -62.85 -32.81
N SER A 333 -0.34 -64.14 -32.57
CA SER A 333 -0.81 -65.20 -33.47
C SER A 333 -2.33 -65.36 -33.43
N ARG A 334 -2.97 -65.00 -32.31
CA ARG A 334 -4.43 -65.05 -32.15
C ARG A 334 -5.10 -63.83 -32.79
N LEU A 335 -4.55 -62.63 -32.55
CA LEU A 335 -5.15 -61.35 -32.92
C LEU A 335 -4.56 -60.68 -34.18
N GLY A 336 -3.58 -61.27 -34.85
CA GLY A 336 -2.84 -60.55 -35.90
C GLY A 336 -2.52 -61.33 -37.17
N ARG A 337 -3.04 -62.55 -37.36
CA ARG A 337 -2.77 -63.37 -38.55
C ARG A 337 -4.03 -64.03 -39.09
N ILE A 338 -4.20 -63.92 -40.41
CA ILE A 338 -5.16 -64.72 -41.17
C ILE A 338 -4.68 -66.19 -41.17
N PRO A 339 -5.58 -67.20 -41.05
CA PRO A 339 -5.18 -68.60 -41.15
C PRO A 339 -4.40 -68.87 -42.44
N GLU A 340 -3.32 -69.65 -42.34
CA GLU A 340 -2.48 -69.97 -43.51
C GLU A 340 -3.28 -70.65 -44.63
N SER A 341 -4.25 -71.50 -44.26
CA SER A 341 -5.18 -72.13 -45.21
C SER A 341 -6.03 -71.11 -45.98
N CYS A 342 -6.38 -69.98 -45.37
CA CYS A 342 -7.07 -68.88 -46.06
C CYS A 342 -6.15 -68.11 -47.00
N GLU A 343 -4.87 -67.90 -46.62
CA GLU A 343 -3.88 -67.30 -47.53
C GLU A 343 -3.56 -68.21 -48.72
N VAL A 344 -3.53 -69.53 -48.52
CA VAL A 344 -3.41 -70.51 -49.62
C VAL A 344 -4.63 -70.43 -50.54
N ALA A 345 -5.85 -70.37 -49.99
CA ALA A 345 -7.06 -70.21 -50.78
C ALA A 345 -7.03 -68.91 -51.61
N ARG A 346 -6.68 -67.78 -50.98
CA ARG A 346 -6.51 -66.47 -51.63
C ARG A 346 -5.51 -66.55 -52.79
N ARG A 347 -4.34 -67.16 -52.59
CA ARG A 347 -3.30 -67.31 -53.64
C ARG A 347 -3.73 -68.18 -54.82
N LEU A 348 -4.47 -69.28 -54.57
CA LEU A 348 -4.94 -70.17 -55.64
C LEU A 348 -6.08 -69.54 -56.45
N GLY A 349 -6.87 -68.67 -55.81
CA GLY A 349 -7.94 -67.91 -56.45
C GLY A 349 -9.20 -68.75 -56.79
N GLN A 350 -10.30 -68.04 -57.04
CA GLN A 350 -11.61 -68.66 -57.32
C GLN A 350 -11.60 -69.55 -58.58
N GLY A 351 -10.73 -69.24 -59.55
CA GLY A 351 -10.61 -69.98 -60.81
C GLY A 351 -10.16 -71.45 -60.65
N GLN A 352 -9.57 -71.81 -59.51
CA GLN A 352 -9.08 -73.17 -59.24
C GLN A 352 -9.99 -73.97 -58.29
N LEU A 353 -11.24 -73.54 -58.09
CA LEU A 353 -12.20 -74.24 -57.22
C LEU A 353 -12.68 -75.57 -57.82
N ALA A 354 -12.71 -75.69 -59.14
CA ALA A 354 -13.06 -76.92 -59.82
C ALA A 354 -12.09 -77.19 -60.96
N LEU A 355 -11.67 -78.45 -61.09
CA LEU A 355 -11.02 -78.95 -62.29
C LEU A 355 -12.13 -79.50 -63.17
N VAL A 356 -12.30 -78.92 -64.36
CA VAL A 356 -13.17 -79.50 -65.39
C VAL A 356 -12.33 -80.51 -66.13
N ASP A 357 -12.66 -81.79 -66.00
CA ASP A 357 -12.06 -82.81 -66.86
C ASP A 357 -12.53 -82.56 -68.30
N PRO A 358 -11.61 -82.22 -69.23
CA PRO A 358 -11.98 -81.86 -70.60
C PRO A 358 -12.62 -83.01 -71.37
N LEU A 359 -12.46 -84.27 -70.93
CA LEU A 359 -12.98 -85.45 -71.62
C LEU A 359 -14.36 -85.86 -71.10
N SER A 360 -14.61 -85.75 -69.80
CA SER A 360 -15.87 -86.18 -69.19
C SER A 360 -16.82 -85.02 -68.88
N ASN A 361 -16.35 -83.78 -68.99
CA ASN A 361 -17.01 -82.56 -68.50
C ASN A 361 -17.44 -82.66 -67.02
N ARG A 362 -16.90 -83.63 -66.28
CA ARG A 362 -17.14 -83.77 -64.84
C ARG A 362 -16.26 -82.76 -64.12
N ARG A 363 -16.89 -82.05 -63.18
CA ARG A 363 -16.20 -81.13 -62.28
C ARG A 363 -15.74 -81.91 -61.06
N SER A 364 -14.44 -82.00 -60.85
CA SER A 364 -13.86 -82.46 -59.59
C SER A 364 -13.39 -81.26 -58.74
N PRO A 365 -13.37 -81.39 -57.41
CA PRO A 365 -12.78 -80.39 -56.53
C PRO A 365 -11.34 -80.04 -56.94
N GLY A 366 -11.08 -78.77 -57.23
CA GLY A 366 -9.72 -78.28 -57.49
C GLY A 366 -8.94 -77.99 -56.20
N PRO A 367 -7.64 -77.67 -56.29
CA PRO A 367 -6.80 -77.40 -55.12
C PRO A 367 -7.30 -76.22 -54.28
N ALA A 368 -7.91 -75.19 -54.90
CA ALA A 368 -8.52 -74.08 -54.15
C ALA A 368 -9.75 -74.52 -53.34
N CYS A 369 -10.46 -75.57 -53.79
CA CYS A 369 -11.61 -76.11 -53.07
C CYS A 369 -11.18 -76.83 -51.78
N GLN A 370 -10.04 -77.55 -51.80
CA GLN A 370 -9.48 -78.11 -50.57
C GLN A 370 -8.95 -77.02 -49.62
N ALA A 371 -8.28 -76.01 -50.18
CA ALA A 371 -7.76 -74.88 -49.39
C ALA A 371 -8.89 -74.06 -48.73
N ILE A 372 -9.99 -73.79 -49.44
CA ILE A 372 -11.12 -73.01 -48.88
C ILE A 372 -11.89 -73.77 -47.81
N LEU A 373 -12.02 -75.09 -47.92
CA LEU A 373 -12.62 -75.93 -46.88
C LEU A 373 -11.74 -76.00 -45.62
N SER A 374 -10.42 -76.03 -45.81
CA SER A 374 -9.45 -75.94 -44.71
C SER A 374 -9.51 -74.55 -44.06
N CYS A 375 -9.51 -73.49 -44.87
CA CYS A 375 -9.69 -72.10 -44.43
C CYS A 375 -10.94 -71.93 -43.58
N LYS A 376 -12.09 -72.44 -44.04
CA LYS A 376 -13.34 -72.41 -43.28
C LYS A 376 -13.15 -73.00 -41.88
N THR A 377 -12.53 -74.17 -41.78
CA THR A 377 -12.36 -74.89 -40.51
C THR A 377 -11.41 -74.15 -39.58
N ASP A 378 -10.30 -73.66 -40.09
CA ASP A 378 -9.30 -72.94 -39.29
C ASP A 378 -9.81 -71.55 -38.88
N LEU A 379 -10.52 -70.85 -39.78
CA LEU A 379 -11.13 -69.56 -39.50
C LEU A 379 -12.24 -69.66 -38.44
N ALA A 380 -13.08 -70.70 -38.50
CA ALA A 380 -14.11 -70.94 -37.48
C ALA A 380 -13.47 -71.17 -36.10
N ARG A 381 -12.42 -72.00 -36.05
CA ARG A 381 -11.66 -72.28 -34.83
C ARG A 381 -10.99 -71.01 -34.29
N GLN A 382 -10.22 -70.31 -35.11
CA GLN A 382 -9.51 -69.10 -34.70
C GLN A 382 -10.49 -68.00 -34.26
N THR A 383 -11.61 -67.80 -34.97
CA THR A 383 -12.63 -66.82 -34.56
C THR A 383 -13.18 -67.15 -33.17
N ARG A 384 -13.47 -68.43 -32.90
CA ARG A 384 -13.96 -68.85 -31.59
C ARG A 384 -12.92 -68.61 -30.49
N ASP A 385 -11.66 -68.92 -30.76
CA ASP A 385 -10.55 -68.69 -29.82
C ASP A 385 -10.37 -67.20 -29.54
N VAL A 386 -10.44 -66.35 -30.56
CA VAL A 386 -10.37 -64.88 -30.42
C VAL A 386 -11.57 -64.35 -29.65
N PHE A 387 -12.77 -64.84 -29.91
CA PHE A 387 -13.97 -64.47 -29.17
C PHE A 387 -13.84 -64.79 -27.68
N LEU A 388 -13.45 -66.02 -27.33
CA LEU A 388 -13.26 -66.42 -25.94
C LEU A 388 -12.19 -65.58 -25.28
N PHE A 389 -11.08 -65.33 -25.97
CA PHE A 389 -10.00 -64.48 -25.50
C PHE A 389 -10.46 -63.04 -25.21
N LEU A 390 -11.19 -62.40 -26.14
CA LEU A 390 -11.67 -61.03 -25.95
C LEU A 390 -12.73 -60.94 -24.86
N ARG A 391 -13.61 -61.94 -24.75
CA ARG A 391 -14.61 -62.02 -23.68
C ARG A 391 -13.95 -62.11 -22.30
N ASP A 392 -12.90 -62.91 -22.18
CA ASP A 392 -12.22 -63.15 -20.91
C ASP A 392 -11.22 -62.01 -20.58
N ASN A 393 -10.91 -61.12 -21.54
CA ASN A 393 -9.96 -60.01 -21.40
C ASN A 393 -10.54 -58.66 -21.90
N PRO A 394 -11.47 -58.04 -21.14
CA PRO A 394 -12.15 -56.81 -21.56
C PRO A 394 -11.20 -55.61 -21.77
N ASP A 395 -10.06 -55.58 -21.08
CA ASP A 395 -9.06 -54.53 -21.25
C ASP A 395 -8.43 -54.54 -22.65
N VAL A 396 -8.27 -55.73 -23.24
CA VAL A 396 -7.77 -55.88 -24.62
C VAL A 396 -8.82 -55.37 -25.61
N THR A 397 -10.09 -55.64 -25.37
CA THR A 397 -11.20 -55.07 -26.16
C THR A 397 -11.14 -53.54 -26.11
N LEU A 398 -11.04 -52.94 -24.92
CA LEU A 398 -10.93 -51.49 -24.78
C LEU A 398 -9.70 -50.93 -25.51
N ALA A 399 -8.56 -51.62 -25.41
CA ALA A 399 -7.32 -51.22 -26.08
C ALA A 399 -7.42 -51.31 -27.61
N LEU A 400 -8.02 -52.36 -28.16
CA LEU A 400 -8.27 -52.54 -29.61
C LEU A 400 -9.10 -51.38 -30.18
N ARG A 401 -10.16 -50.98 -29.46
CA ARG A 401 -10.98 -49.82 -29.84
C ARG A 401 -10.15 -48.54 -29.96
N SER A 402 -9.20 -48.35 -29.05
CA SER A 402 -8.32 -47.17 -29.02
C SER A 402 -7.23 -47.19 -30.09
N ALA A 403 -6.86 -48.38 -30.58
CA ALA A 403 -5.76 -48.56 -31.52
C ALA A 403 -6.20 -48.38 -32.97
N ALA A 404 -7.45 -48.70 -33.29
CA ALA A 404 -8.00 -48.56 -34.64
C ALA A 404 -9.36 -47.84 -34.64
N PRO A 405 -9.42 -46.54 -34.27
CA PRO A 405 -10.67 -45.79 -34.21
C PRO A 405 -11.42 -45.76 -35.55
N GLY A 406 -10.69 -45.85 -36.68
CA GLY A 406 -11.25 -45.90 -38.03
C GLY A 406 -12.02 -47.19 -38.35
N LEU A 407 -11.64 -48.32 -37.75
CA LEU A 407 -12.30 -49.61 -37.98
C LEU A 407 -13.62 -49.75 -37.20
N PHE A 408 -13.90 -48.84 -36.25
CA PHE A 408 -14.99 -49.00 -35.28
C PHE A 408 -15.89 -47.77 -35.12
N GLN A 409 -16.01 -46.93 -36.15
CA GLN A 409 -16.69 -45.61 -36.08
C GLN A 409 -18.18 -45.66 -35.72
N ASN A 410 -18.87 -46.81 -35.85
CA ASN A 410 -20.31 -46.92 -35.62
C ASN A 410 -20.74 -47.20 -34.15
N GLY A 411 -19.85 -46.99 -33.17
CA GLY A 411 -20.21 -46.96 -31.75
C GLY A 411 -20.66 -48.28 -31.09
N SER A 412 -20.78 -49.39 -31.83
CA SER A 412 -21.35 -50.66 -31.35
C SER A 412 -20.34 -51.62 -30.68
N PHE A 413 -19.09 -51.20 -30.47
CA PHE A 413 -17.97 -52.12 -30.22
C PHE A 413 -18.07 -52.96 -28.93
N THR A 414 -18.74 -52.52 -27.86
CA THR A 414 -18.49 -53.11 -26.53
C THR A 414 -19.38 -54.29 -26.14
N SER A 415 -20.29 -54.73 -27.01
CA SER A 415 -20.95 -56.04 -26.86
C SER A 415 -21.51 -56.56 -28.17
N GLN A 416 -21.88 -55.68 -29.10
CA GLN A 416 -22.44 -56.09 -30.37
C GLN A 416 -21.39 -56.72 -31.27
N PHE A 417 -20.19 -56.15 -31.38
CA PHE A 417 -19.11 -56.74 -32.17
C PHE A 417 -18.71 -58.15 -31.69
N VAL A 418 -18.57 -58.33 -30.38
CA VAL A 418 -18.27 -59.64 -29.78
C VAL A 418 -19.40 -60.64 -30.06
N ARG A 419 -20.67 -60.22 -29.97
CA ARG A 419 -21.83 -61.02 -30.39
C ARG A 419 -21.87 -61.30 -31.89
N ASP A 420 -21.47 -60.33 -32.72
CA ASP A 420 -21.47 -60.45 -34.18
C ASP A 420 -20.39 -61.43 -34.65
N LEU A 421 -19.21 -61.43 -34.01
CA LEU A 421 -18.16 -62.43 -34.23
C LEU A 421 -18.61 -63.83 -33.84
N GLU A 422 -19.30 -63.98 -32.71
CA GLU A 422 -19.85 -65.26 -32.28
C GLU A 422 -20.94 -65.75 -33.24
N GLY A 423 -21.85 -64.86 -33.63
CA GLY A 423 -22.90 -65.15 -34.61
C GLY A 423 -22.32 -65.49 -35.97
N ALA A 424 -21.26 -64.81 -36.38
CA ALA A 424 -20.51 -65.13 -37.58
C ALA A 424 -19.91 -66.54 -37.46
N ALA A 425 -19.17 -66.84 -36.39
CA ALA A 425 -18.53 -68.15 -36.21
C ALA A 425 -19.55 -69.30 -36.30
N ARG A 426 -20.71 -69.15 -35.67
CA ARG A 426 -21.82 -70.10 -35.79
C ARG A 426 -22.35 -70.25 -37.22
N ARG A 427 -22.45 -69.15 -37.98
CA ARG A 427 -22.83 -69.20 -39.41
C ARG A 427 -21.79 -69.96 -40.23
N LEU A 428 -20.49 -69.77 -39.97
CA LEU A 428 -19.43 -70.49 -40.67
C LEU A 428 -19.46 -71.99 -40.36
N ASP A 429 -19.72 -72.36 -39.10
CA ASP A 429 -19.92 -73.76 -38.68
C ASP A 429 -21.16 -74.40 -39.31
N SER A 430 -22.23 -73.61 -39.54
CA SER A 430 -23.50 -74.12 -40.09
C SER A 430 -23.43 -74.52 -41.57
N ILE A 431 -22.40 -74.08 -42.30
CA ILE A 431 -22.19 -74.50 -43.69
C ILE A 431 -21.87 -76.00 -43.68
N THR A 432 -22.65 -76.83 -44.37
CA THR A 432 -22.40 -78.29 -44.37
C THR A 432 -21.09 -78.62 -45.10
N PRO A 433 -20.38 -79.70 -44.74
CA PRO A 433 -19.21 -80.16 -45.49
C PRO A 433 -19.52 -80.49 -46.97
N SER A 434 -20.78 -80.77 -47.28
CA SER A 434 -21.29 -81.02 -48.63
C SER A 434 -21.59 -79.76 -49.45
N ALA A 435 -21.47 -78.57 -48.86
CA ALA A 435 -21.74 -77.33 -49.58
C ALA A 435 -20.76 -77.15 -50.77
N PRO A 436 -21.23 -76.67 -51.94
CA PRO A 436 -20.35 -76.39 -53.06
C PRO A 436 -19.24 -75.41 -52.66
N CYS A 437 -17.99 -75.68 -53.04
CA CYS A 437 -16.85 -74.82 -52.70
C CYS A 437 -16.99 -73.36 -53.17
N THR A 438 -17.75 -73.12 -54.24
CA THR A 438 -18.10 -71.76 -54.69
C THR A 438 -18.96 -71.00 -53.68
N TYR A 439 -19.88 -71.70 -53.01
CA TYR A 439 -20.69 -71.13 -51.93
C TYR A 439 -19.83 -70.85 -50.69
N VAL A 440 -18.97 -71.79 -50.29
CA VAL A 440 -18.04 -71.60 -49.17
C VAL A 440 -17.10 -70.41 -49.41
N TRP A 441 -16.54 -70.31 -50.62
CA TRP A 441 -15.73 -69.17 -51.05
C TRP A 441 -16.50 -67.86 -50.92
N GLY A 442 -17.70 -67.78 -51.51
CA GLY A 442 -18.52 -66.55 -51.47
C GLY A 442 -18.90 -66.13 -50.05
N GLN A 443 -19.17 -67.08 -49.15
CA GLN A 443 -19.49 -66.76 -47.75
C GLN A 443 -18.28 -66.21 -46.99
N ILE A 444 -17.09 -66.78 -47.18
CA ILE A 444 -15.86 -66.27 -46.55
C ILE A 444 -15.46 -64.93 -47.14
N ASP A 445 -15.44 -64.83 -48.47
CA ASP A 445 -15.09 -63.62 -49.22
C ASP A 445 -16.00 -62.43 -48.90
N MET A 446 -17.30 -62.67 -48.73
CA MET A 446 -18.27 -61.59 -48.51
C MET A 446 -18.29 -61.08 -47.06
N HIS A 447 -18.06 -61.95 -46.07
CA HIS A 447 -18.37 -61.61 -44.66
C HIS A 447 -17.16 -61.62 -43.73
N TRP A 448 -16.05 -62.22 -44.14
CA TRP A 448 -14.97 -62.55 -43.22
C TRP A 448 -13.62 -61.98 -43.61
N ILE A 449 -13.14 -62.30 -44.81
CA ILE A 449 -11.81 -61.98 -45.30
C ILE A 449 -11.91 -61.79 -46.81
N ASP A 450 -11.29 -60.74 -47.35
CA ASP A 450 -11.20 -60.57 -48.81
C ASP A 450 -10.30 -61.66 -49.41
N LEU A 451 -10.88 -62.62 -50.11
CA LEU A 451 -10.16 -63.68 -50.83
C LEU A 451 -9.94 -63.29 -52.30
N GLY A 452 -10.79 -62.42 -52.85
CA GLY A 452 -10.78 -62.01 -54.25
C GLY A 452 -9.94 -60.77 -54.57
N GLY A 453 -9.58 -59.96 -53.57
CA GLY A 453 -8.88 -58.68 -53.72
C GLY A 453 -9.73 -57.59 -54.36
N LYS A 454 -11.06 -57.74 -54.39
CA LYS A 454 -11.96 -56.97 -55.27
C LYS A 454 -13.08 -56.23 -54.54
N ASN A 455 -13.31 -56.52 -53.26
CA ASN A 455 -14.44 -55.97 -52.52
C ASN A 455 -13.94 -54.92 -51.52
N ALA A 456 -14.49 -53.71 -51.58
CA ALA A 456 -14.24 -52.65 -50.59
C ALA A 456 -15.16 -52.74 -49.36
N VAL A 457 -15.79 -53.90 -49.14
CA VAL A 457 -16.75 -54.09 -48.04
C VAL A 457 -15.99 -54.43 -46.77
N ALA A 458 -16.37 -53.82 -45.65
CA ALA A 458 -15.78 -54.10 -44.34
C ALA A 458 -15.89 -55.60 -43.99
N HIS A 459 -14.76 -56.21 -43.63
CA HIS A 459 -14.63 -57.64 -43.39
C HIS A 459 -14.37 -57.86 -41.90
N SER A 460 -15.37 -58.37 -41.19
CA SER A 460 -15.40 -58.42 -39.73
C SER A 460 -14.17 -59.06 -39.06
N PHE A 461 -13.55 -60.06 -39.68
CA PHE A 461 -12.36 -60.72 -39.15
C PHE A 461 -11.06 -60.08 -39.63
N GLN A 462 -11.01 -59.59 -40.87
CA GLN A 462 -9.84 -58.84 -41.36
C GLN A 462 -9.66 -57.52 -40.60
N ASP A 463 -10.75 -56.76 -40.38
CA ASP A 463 -10.74 -55.53 -39.59
C ASP A 463 -10.27 -55.80 -38.14
N LEU A 464 -10.64 -56.96 -37.59
CA LEU A 464 -10.16 -57.39 -36.26
C LEU A 464 -8.65 -57.65 -36.26
N MET A 465 -8.11 -58.30 -37.30
CA MET A 465 -6.68 -58.56 -37.44
C MET A 465 -5.89 -57.27 -37.65
N GLU A 466 -6.40 -56.36 -38.48
CA GLU A 466 -5.81 -55.03 -38.67
C GLU A 466 -5.84 -54.23 -37.37
N GLY A 467 -6.94 -54.26 -36.62
CA GLY A 467 -7.06 -53.66 -35.29
C GLY A 467 -6.08 -54.26 -34.28
N GLY A 468 -5.89 -55.58 -34.29
CA GLY A 468 -4.90 -56.28 -33.47
C GLY A 468 -3.47 -55.88 -33.81
N GLN A 469 -3.10 -55.86 -35.09
CA GLN A 469 -1.78 -55.40 -35.55
C GLN A 469 -1.53 -53.93 -35.20
N ALA A 470 -2.54 -53.07 -35.34
CA ALA A 470 -2.48 -51.67 -34.94
C ALA A 470 -2.26 -51.55 -33.42
N LEU A 471 -2.93 -52.38 -32.61
CA LEU A 471 -2.72 -52.42 -31.16
C LEU A 471 -1.29 -52.84 -30.80
N PHE A 472 -0.76 -53.92 -31.36
CA PHE A 472 0.63 -54.35 -31.10
C PHE A 472 1.65 -53.28 -31.52
N SER A 473 1.42 -52.63 -32.67
CA SER A 473 2.29 -51.55 -33.15
C SER A 473 2.23 -50.32 -32.24
N LYS A 474 1.04 -49.95 -31.78
CA LYS A 474 0.83 -48.86 -30.82
C LYS A 474 1.52 -49.15 -29.49
N VAL A 475 1.32 -50.34 -28.93
CA VAL A 475 1.93 -50.77 -27.66
C VAL A 475 3.46 -50.76 -27.73
N ARG A 476 4.06 -51.24 -28.83
CA ARG A 476 5.51 -51.17 -29.02
C ARG A 476 6.02 -49.74 -29.10
N SER A 477 5.36 -48.89 -29.88
CA SER A 477 5.70 -47.46 -29.98
C SER A 477 5.58 -46.74 -28.63
N GLU A 478 4.56 -47.06 -27.84
CA GLU A 478 4.38 -46.51 -26.49
C GLU A 478 5.46 -47.01 -25.52
N LEU A 479 5.90 -48.27 -25.63
CA LEU A 479 7.04 -48.79 -24.87
C LEU A 479 8.33 -48.05 -25.25
N ASP A 480 8.63 -47.89 -26.55
CA ASP A 480 9.84 -47.20 -27.02
C ASP A 480 9.90 -45.75 -26.49
N ALA A 481 8.76 -45.04 -26.53
CA ALA A 481 8.64 -43.69 -25.99
C ALA A 481 8.87 -43.67 -24.47
N ALA A 482 8.27 -44.60 -23.74
CA ALA A 482 8.39 -44.67 -22.29
C ALA A 482 9.77 -45.17 -21.84
N GLU A 483 10.46 -45.98 -22.65
CA GLU A 483 11.84 -46.42 -22.42
C GLU A 483 12.84 -45.26 -22.58
N ALA A 484 12.66 -44.42 -23.60
CA ALA A 484 13.49 -43.22 -23.77
C ALA A 484 13.38 -42.31 -22.53
N GLU A 485 12.17 -42.14 -22.00
CA GLU A 485 11.94 -41.38 -20.78
C GLU A 485 12.49 -42.05 -19.53
N TYR A 486 12.30 -43.37 -19.38
CA TYR A 486 12.89 -44.18 -18.32
C TYR A 486 14.41 -43.98 -18.24
N ARG A 487 15.11 -44.10 -19.37
CA ARG A 487 16.57 -43.88 -19.44
C ARG A 487 16.95 -42.47 -19.05
N ALA A 488 16.20 -41.46 -19.49
CA ALA A 488 16.43 -40.07 -19.11
C ALA A 488 16.21 -39.81 -17.61
N LEU A 489 15.26 -40.51 -16.98
CA LEU A 489 14.99 -40.41 -15.56
C LEU A 489 16.01 -41.18 -14.72
N LEU A 490 16.46 -42.36 -15.16
CA LEU A 490 17.49 -43.13 -14.48
C LEU A 490 18.78 -42.34 -14.28
N GLY A 491 19.22 -41.58 -15.29
CA GLY A 491 20.41 -40.72 -15.19
C GLY A 491 20.29 -39.61 -14.13
N PHE A 492 19.08 -39.32 -13.64
CA PHE A 492 18.80 -38.34 -12.60
C PHE A 492 18.56 -38.99 -11.22
N ASN A 493 18.30 -40.30 -11.20
CA ASN A 493 17.64 -41.01 -10.11
C ASN A 493 18.40 -42.27 -9.64
N ASP A 494 19.70 -42.37 -9.91
CA ASP A 494 20.53 -43.56 -9.67
C ASP A 494 20.59 -44.05 -8.21
N ARG A 495 20.02 -43.31 -7.23
CA ARG A 495 20.12 -43.63 -5.80
C ARG A 495 18.86 -43.44 -4.97
N TYR A 496 17.66 -43.38 -5.57
CA TYR A 496 16.46 -43.21 -4.76
C TYR A 496 15.81 -44.50 -4.29
N ALA A 497 15.26 -44.45 -3.07
CA ALA A 497 14.41 -45.51 -2.52
C ALA A 497 13.20 -45.75 -3.44
N GLY A 498 13.21 -46.89 -4.13
CA GLY A 498 12.20 -47.24 -5.13
C GLY A 498 12.74 -47.44 -6.55
N VAL A 499 14.00 -47.10 -6.84
CA VAL A 499 14.60 -47.34 -8.17
C VAL A 499 14.53 -48.82 -8.58
N GLU A 500 14.76 -49.75 -7.65
CA GLU A 500 14.61 -51.19 -7.89
C GLU A 500 13.17 -51.60 -8.22
N LYS A 501 12.17 -50.90 -7.68
CA LYS A 501 10.76 -51.15 -7.98
C LYS A 501 10.43 -50.62 -9.38
N PHE A 502 10.95 -49.44 -9.72
CA PHE A 502 10.80 -48.83 -11.04
C PHE A 502 11.46 -49.68 -12.14
N GLU A 503 12.69 -50.15 -11.90
CA GLU A 503 13.43 -51.01 -12.82
C GLU A 503 12.74 -52.37 -13.00
N ARG A 504 12.23 -52.99 -11.92
CA ARG A 504 11.43 -54.22 -12.01
C ARG A 504 10.11 -54.03 -12.77
N ALA A 505 9.45 -52.88 -12.62
CA ALA A 505 8.23 -52.56 -13.35
C ALA A 505 8.51 -52.40 -14.86
N TYR A 506 9.62 -51.72 -15.21
CA TYR A 506 10.09 -51.60 -16.59
C TYR A 506 10.44 -52.97 -17.18
N GLN A 507 11.23 -53.79 -16.48
CA GLN A 507 11.63 -55.12 -16.95
C GLN A 507 10.41 -56.02 -17.19
N SER A 508 9.45 -56.05 -16.25
CA SER A 508 8.19 -56.80 -16.41
C SER A 508 7.37 -56.32 -17.63
N TYR A 509 7.35 -55.01 -17.89
CA TYR A 509 6.63 -54.46 -19.04
C TYR A 509 7.33 -54.78 -20.37
N ALA A 510 8.66 -54.66 -20.43
CA ALA A 510 9.46 -54.98 -21.60
C ALA A 510 9.40 -56.47 -21.94
N GLU A 511 9.48 -57.35 -20.94
CA GLU A 511 9.36 -58.81 -21.10
C GLU A 511 7.98 -59.18 -21.68
N ALA A 512 6.90 -58.62 -21.14
CA ALA A 512 5.54 -58.87 -21.63
C ALA A 512 5.36 -58.48 -23.11
N VAL A 513 5.95 -57.35 -23.54
CA VAL A 513 5.96 -56.93 -24.94
C VAL A 513 6.81 -57.85 -25.81
N GLN A 514 7.92 -58.36 -25.29
CA GLN A 514 8.82 -59.26 -26.01
C GLN A 514 8.19 -60.63 -26.30
N VAL A 515 7.41 -61.17 -25.37
CA VAL A 515 6.70 -62.46 -25.53
C VAL A 515 5.36 -62.34 -26.27
N ASP A 516 5.00 -61.15 -26.76
CA ASP A 516 3.72 -60.86 -27.43
C ASP A 516 2.49 -61.25 -26.56
N ASP A 517 2.56 -61.13 -25.22
CA ASP A 517 1.44 -61.33 -24.29
C ASP A 517 0.73 -60.00 -24.05
N ILE A 518 -0.37 -59.76 -24.76
CA ILE A 518 -1.04 -58.45 -24.76
C ILE A 518 -1.73 -58.18 -23.42
N VAL A 519 -2.19 -59.23 -22.72
CA VAL A 519 -2.88 -59.12 -21.43
C VAL A 519 -1.88 -58.70 -20.35
N ALA A 520 -0.75 -59.41 -20.25
CA ALA A 520 0.33 -59.06 -19.35
C ALA A 520 0.87 -57.66 -19.70
N THR A 521 1.03 -57.35 -20.98
CA THR A 521 1.52 -56.06 -21.43
C THR A 521 0.64 -54.90 -20.95
N LEU A 522 -0.68 -54.98 -21.15
CA LEU A 522 -1.61 -53.93 -20.71
C LEU A 522 -1.63 -53.80 -19.17
N ARG A 523 -1.54 -54.92 -18.46
CA ARG A 523 -1.49 -54.93 -16.99
C ARG A 523 -0.20 -54.29 -16.46
N GLN A 524 0.96 -54.73 -16.95
CA GLN A 524 2.27 -54.24 -16.51
C GLN A 524 2.51 -52.79 -16.90
N ARG A 525 1.98 -52.34 -18.06
CA ARG A 525 2.02 -50.94 -18.49
C ARG A 525 1.51 -50.00 -17.42
N SER A 526 0.37 -50.30 -16.81
CA SER A 526 -0.23 -49.44 -15.79
C SER A 526 0.67 -49.27 -14.57
N GLY A 527 1.33 -50.35 -14.12
CA GLY A 527 2.29 -50.32 -13.03
C GLY A 527 3.56 -49.54 -13.37
N PHE A 528 4.12 -49.74 -14.57
CA PHE A 528 5.28 -49.00 -15.03
C PHE A 528 4.99 -47.49 -15.17
N LEU A 529 3.84 -47.11 -15.77
CA LEU A 529 3.46 -45.70 -15.89
C LEU A 529 3.24 -45.02 -14.53
N ALA A 530 2.74 -45.74 -13.52
CA ALA A 530 2.62 -45.22 -12.16
C ALA A 530 4.00 -44.92 -11.55
N GLU A 531 4.98 -45.83 -11.70
CA GLU A 531 6.35 -45.59 -11.23
C GLU A 531 7.07 -44.48 -12.03
N LEU A 532 6.79 -44.38 -13.33
CA LEU A 532 7.28 -43.29 -14.19
C LEU A 532 6.81 -41.92 -13.69
N GLU A 533 5.54 -41.81 -13.29
CA GLU A 533 4.97 -40.57 -12.74
C GLU A 533 5.60 -40.20 -11.39
N ILE A 534 5.84 -41.20 -10.52
CA ILE A 534 6.57 -40.99 -9.25
C ILE A 534 7.99 -40.46 -9.53
N ALA A 535 8.68 -41.03 -10.52
CA ALA A 535 10.02 -40.61 -10.91
C ALA A 535 10.03 -39.18 -11.51
N ARG A 536 9.00 -38.79 -12.28
CA ARG A 536 8.81 -37.42 -12.77
C ARG A 536 8.62 -36.43 -11.63
N GLY A 537 7.70 -36.73 -10.70
CA GLY A 537 7.44 -35.88 -9.54
C GLY A 537 8.70 -35.65 -8.70
N ARG A 538 9.52 -36.69 -8.53
CA ARG A 538 10.81 -36.58 -7.84
C ARG A 538 11.82 -35.72 -8.59
N LYS A 539 11.95 -35.90 -9.91
CA LYS A 539 12.83 -35.06 -10.74
C LYS A 539 12.45 -33.60 -10.65
N GLN A 540 11.15 -33.29 -10.70
CA GLN A 540 10.64 -31.94 -10.53
C GLN A 540 11.00 -31.37 -9.16
N MET A 541 10.72 -32.09 -8.08
CA MET A 541 11.06 -31.66 -6.71
C MET A 541 12.56 -31.36 -6.55
N LEU A 542 13.43 -32.24 -7.02
CA LEU A 542 14.89 -32.04 -6.93
C LEU A 542 15.38 -30.86 -7.79
N SER A 543 14.74 -30.62 -8.94
CA SER A 543 15.00 -29.46 -9.79
C SER A 543 14.58 -28.16 -9.10
N GLU A 544 13.41 -28.14 -8.45
CA GLU A 544 12.93 -27.01 -7.65
C GLU A 544 13.85 -26.74 -6.45
N GLN A 545 14.31 -27.77 -5.75
CA GLN A 545 15.29 -27.64 -4.66
C GLN A 545 16.61 -27.06 -5.17
N SER A 546 17.09 -27.50 -6.33
CA SER A 546 18.30 -26.96 -6.98
C SER A 546 18.15 -25.47 -7.30
N ALA A 547 17.01 -25.06 -7.86
CA ALA A 547 16.72 -23.67 -8.17
C ALA A 547 16.65 -22.80 -6.90
N LYS A 548 15.98 -23.29 -5.83
CA LYS A 548 15.92 -22.60 -4.54
C LYS A 548 17.30 -22.42 -3.92
N LEU A 549 18.14 -23.45 -3.97
CA LEU A 549 19.49 -23.41 -3.42
C LEU A 549 20.40 -22.45 -4.21
N SER A 550 20.28 -22.41 -5.53
CA SER A 550 20.94 -21.40 -6.37
C SER A 550 20.50 -19.99 -5.99
N GLY A 551 19.18 -19.77 -5.79
CA GLY A 551 18.65 -18.48 -5.35
C GLY A 551 19.18 -18.04 -3.99
N LEU A 552 19.25 -18.96 -3.02
CA LEU A 552 19.86 -18.68 -1.71
C LEU A 552 21.33 -18.31 -1.83
N THR A 553 22.09 -19.02 -2.66
CA THR A 553 23.53 -18.75 -2.86
C THR A 553 23.75 -17.36 -3.47
N THR A 554 22.95 -16.97 -4.47
CA THR A 554 22.99 -15.61 -5.03
C THR A 554 22.64 -14.55 -3.99
N SER A 555 21.55 -14.75 -3.24
CA SER A 555 21.11 -13.82 -2.20
C SER A 555 22.18 -13.62 -1.11
N LEU A 556 22.85 -14.70 -0.69
CA LEU A 556 23.94 -14.63 0.27
C LEU A 556 25.17 -13.91 -0.29
N SER A 557 25.48 -14.09 -1.58
CA SER A 557 26.55 -13.33 -2.26
C SER A 557 26.25 -11.83 -2.27
N ASP A 558 25.03 -11.44 -2.66
CA ASP A 558 24.59 -10.04 -2.67
C ASP A 558 24.63 -9.42 -1.28
N MET A 559 24.20 -10.17 -0.26
CA MET A 559 24.25 -9.75 1.13
C MET A 559 25.67 -9.57 1.64
N SER A 560 26.60 -10.48 1.28
CA SER A 560 28.02 -10.34 1.59
C SER A 560 28.61 -9.07 0.99
N GLN A 561 28.31 -8.80 -0.29
CA GLN A 561 28.76 -7.60 -0.98
C GLN A 561 28.15 -6.32 -0.39
N ALA A 562 26.88 -6.35 0.00
CA ALA A 562 26.22 -5.23 0.67
C ALA A 562 26.84 -4.95 2.05
N CYS A 563 27.10 -5.98 2.85
CA CYS A 563 27.77 -5.84 4.15
C CYS A 563 29.17 -5.21 4.02
N GLY A 564 29.93 -5.63 3.00
CA GLY A 564 31.25 -5.06 2.69
C GLY A 564 31.17 -3.60 2.24
N ARG A 565 30.34 -3.28 1.25
CA ARG A 565 30.18 -1.91 0.73
C ARG A 565 29.70 -0.91 1.78
N GLU A 566 28.79 -1.33 2.65
CA GLU A 566 28.21 -0.48 3.69
C GLU A 566 29.04 -0.46 4.99
N SER A 567 30.12 -1.23 5.08
CA SER A 567 30.97 -1.37 6.28
C SER A 567 30.18 -1.78 7.53
N LEU A 568 29.19 -2.67 7.38
CA LEU A 568 28.27 -3.08 8.47
C LEU A 568 28.95 -3.87 9.59
N ALA A 569 30.15 -4.39 9.35
CA ALA A 569 30.90 -5.18 10.32
C ALA A 569 31.11 -4.46 11.67
N HIS A 570 31.24 -3.12 11.66
CA HIS A 570 31.42 -2.33 12.90
C HIS A 570 30.12 -2.10 13.70
N PHE A 571 28.96 -2.37 13.09
CA PHE A 571 27.65 -2.07 13.68
C PHE A 571 26.89 -3.31 14.16
N SER A 572 27.40 -4.49 13.84
CA SER A 572 26.88 -5.73 14.38
C SER A 572 27.53 -6.07 15.72
N ASN A 573 26.76 -6.70 16.61
CA ASN A 573 27.27 -7.32 17.84
C ASN A 573 27.77 -8.75 17.59
N GLN A 574 27.47 -9.31 16.42
CA GLN A 574 27.87 -10.64 15.98
C GLN A 574 28.75 -10.52 14.73
N ASP A 575 29.60 -11.51 14.48
CA ASP A 575 30.43 -11.54 13.27
C ASP A 575 29.56 -11.88 12.04
N LEU A 576 28.89 -10.85 11.50
CA LEU A 576 28.05 -10.95 10.31
C LEU A 576 28.83 -11.55 9.14
N SER A 577 30.10 -11.19 8.99
CA SER A 577 30.93 -11.71 7.90
C SER A 577 31.13 -13.21 8.04
N ALA A 578 31.48 -13.69 9.24
CA ALA A 578 31.62 -15.12 9.48
C ALA A 578 30.30 -15.89 9.28
N MET A 579 29.16 -15.33 9.70
CA MET A 579 27.85 -15.96 9.50
C MET A 579 27.47 -16.06 8.02
N VAL A 580 27.66 -14.98 7.25
CA VAL A 580 27.42 -14.99 5.79
C VAL A 580 28.33 -16.04 5.12
N SER A 581 29.63 -16.02 5.41
CA SER A 581 30.60 -16.95 4.80
C SER A 581 30.33 -18.41 5.18
N ALA A 582 29.95 -18.69 6.43
CA ALA A 582 29.58 -20.04 6.85
C ALA A 582 28.35 -20.54 6.09
N LEU A 583 27.32 -19.71 5.97
CA LEU A 583 26.09 -20.09 5.28
C LEU A 583 26.29 -20.22 3.76
N GLN A 584 27.13 -19.38 3.16
CA GLN A 584 27.56 -19.51 1.76
C GLN A 584 28.34 -20.81 1.52
N ALA A 585 29.26 -21.17 2.42
CA ALA A 585 30.01 -22.42 2.29
C ALA A 585 29.09 -23.64 2.38
N GLU A 586 28.11 -23.61 3.30
CA GLU A 586 27.10 -24.66 3.44
C GLU A 586 26.20 -24.75 2.21
N SER A 587 25.66 -23.62 1.72
CA SER A 587 24.80 -23.60 0.53
C SER A 587 25.55 -24.04 -0.72
N LYS A 588 26.81 -23.63 -0.87
CA LYS A 588 27.68 -24.03 -1.99
C LYS A 588 28.02 -25.52 -1.94
N LYS A 589 28.36 -26.05 -0.78
CA LYS A 589 28.61 -27.49 -0.59
C LYS A 589 27.41 -28.32 -1.04
N LEU A 590 26.20 -27.85 -0.73
CA LEU A 590 24.97 -28.47 -1.21
C LEU A 590 24.75 -28.18 -2.70
N ALA A 591 25.12 -27.03 -3.25
CA ALA A 591 24.92 -26.73 -4.66
C ALA A 591 25.80 -27.60 -5.58
N ASP A 592 27.04 -27.86 -5.14
CA ASP A 592 28.06 -28.60 -5.90
C ASP A 592 27.77 -30.12 -5.98
N ALA A 593 26.98 -30.67 -5.06
CA ALA A 593 26.56 -32.07 -5.11
C ALA A 593 25.46 -32.28 -6.17
N SER A 594 25.55 -33.38 -6.94
CA SER A 594 24.52 -33.69 -7.94
C SER A 594 23.16 -33.95 -7.27
N PRO A 595 22.02 -33.67 -7.94
CA PRO A 595 20.69 -33.95 -7.38
C PRO A 595 20.56 -35.39 -6.85
N ALA A 596 21.18 -36.37 -7.52
CA ALA A 596 21.21 -37.75 -7.11
C ALA A 596 22.00 -38.00 -5.80
N GLN A 597 23.13 -37.31 -5.60
CA GLN A 597 23.95 -37.43 -4.38
C GLN A 597 23.32 -36.71 -3.19
N ARG A 598 22.57 -35.62 -3.43
CA ARG A 598 21.96 -34.81 -2.38
C ARG A 598 20.75 -35.47 -1.74
N GLY A 599 19.99 -36.23 -2.52
CA GLY A 599 18.70 -36.72 -2.07
C GLY A 599 17.71 -35.58 -1.83
N ASP A 600 16.69 -35.86 -1.00
CA ASP A 600 15.71 -34.85 -0.60
C ASP A 600 16.29 -33.89 0.43
N LEU A 601 16.42 -32.61 0.06
CA LEU A 601 16.94 -31.55 0.92
C LEU A 601 15.86 -30.76 1.66
N SER A 602 14.60 -31.20 1.69
CA SER A 602 13.50 -30.38 2.21
C SER A 602 13.76 -29.85 3.63
N SER A 603 14.21 -30.70 4.55
CA SER A 603 14.54 -30.30 5.93
C SER A 603 15.76 -29.38 6.01
N GLN A 604 16.82 -29.66 5.24
CA GLN A 604 18.03 -28.82 5.22
C GLN A 604 17.73 -27.44 4.61
N MET A 605 16.90 -27.38 3.57
CA MET A 605 16.46 -26.14 2.93
C MET A 605 15.64 -25.27 3.90
N GLU A 606 14.82 -25.87 4.76
CA GLU A 606 14.10 -25.14 5.81
C GLU A 606 15.07 -24.54 6.84
N ILE A 607 16.08 -25.31 7.26
CA ILE A 607 17.13 -24.84 8.18
C ILE A 607 17.93 -23.69 7.55
N LEU A 608 18.37 -23.84 6.30
CA LEU A 608 19.09 -22.79 5.56
C LEU A 608 18.25 -21.54 5.39
N ALA A 609 16.96 -21.69 5.06
CA ALA A 609 16.05 -20.56 4.91
C ALA A 609 15.79 -19.86 6.25
N ALA A 610 15.74 -20.58 7.37
CA ALA A 610 15.65 -19.98 8.70
C ALA A 610 16.90 -19.18 9.04
N ARG A 611 18.09 -19.77 8.86
CA ARG A 611 19.38 -19.09 9.08
C ARG A 611 19.55 -17.87 8.19
N HIS A 612 19.10 -17.93 6.93
CA HIS A 612 19.11 -16.80 6.01
C HIS A 612 18.22 -15.65 6.51
N ARG A 613 17.01 -15.94 7.01
CA ARG A 613 16.13 -14.91 7.62
C ARG A 613 16.73 -14.28 8.88
N ASP A 614 17.37 -15.08 9.73
CA ASP A 614 18.06 -14.57 10.92
C ASP A 614 19.20 -13.62 10.53
N LEU A 615 19.95 -13.98 9.49
CA LEU A 615 21.00 -13.15 8.93
C LEU A 615 20.46 -11.85 8.31
N GLU A 616 19.36 -11.90 7.55
CA GLU A 616 18.68 -10.70 7.05
C GLU A 616 18.22 -9.77 8.19
N SER A 617 17.75 -10.34 9.29
CA SER A 617 17.37 -9.59 10.49
C SER A 617 18.59 -8.91 11.12
N ALA A 618 19.72 -9.62 11.25
CA ALA A 618 20.95 -9.09 11.79
C ALA A 618 21.54 -7.96 10.91
N VAL A 619 21.49 -8.11 9.58
CA VAL A 619 21.90 -7.05 8.63
C VAL A 619 21.02 -5.81 8.76
N ARG A 620 19.70 -5.98 8.87
CA ARG A 620 18.77 -4.87 9.12
C ARG A 620 19.06 -4.15 10.44
N ALA A 621 19.32 -4.89 11.51
CA ALA A 621 19.70 -4.33 12.80
C ALA A 621 21.01 -3.52 12.70
N ALA A 622 22.03 -4.05 12.02
CA ALA A 622 23.29 -3.34 11.79
C ALA A 622 23.12 -2.05 10.98
N ARG A 623 22.27 -2.06 9.94
CA ARG A 623 21.92 -0.85 9.16
C ARG A 623 21.21 0.19 10.02
N SER A 624 20.25 -0.24 10.84
CA SER A 624 19.54 0.65 11.77
C SER A 624 20.49 1.30 12.77
N GLU A 625 21.44 0.54 13.31
CA GLU A 625 22.44 1.07 14.24
C GLU A 625 23.40 2.03 13.53
N LYS A 626 23.84 1.71 12.31
CA LYS A 626 24.64 2.64 11.49
C LYS A 626 23.92 3.98 11.27
N ALA A 627 22.65 3.94 10.86
CA ALA A 627 21.84 5.15 10.67
C ALA A 627 21.74 5.98 11.96
N ARG A 628 21.54 5.33 13.11
CA ARG A 628 21.52 6.00 14.42
C ARG A 628 22.83 6.73 14.72
N ILE A 629 23.97 6.13 14.38
CA ILE A 629 25.28 6.76 14.60
C ILE A 629 25.55 7.87 13.58
N GLU A 630 25.05 7.76 12.35
CA GLU A 630 25.07 8.85 11.37
C GLU A 630 24.25 10.06 11.85
N ASP A 631 23.07 9.83 12.45
CA ASP A 631 22.27 10.88 13.09
C ASP A 631 23.02 11.56 14.24
N VAL A 632 23.72 10.77 15.07
CA VAL A 632 24.61 11.32 16.11
C VAL A 632 25.68 12.20 15.48
N ARG A 633 26.32 11.78 14.39
CA ARG A 633 27.34 12.59 13.70
C ARG A 633 26.78 13.91 13.16
N MET A 634 25.57 13.90 12.59
CA MET A 634 24.88 15.12 12.16
C MET A 634 24.55 16.04 13.35
N MET A 635 24.07 15.46 14.45
CA MET A 635 23.81 16.19 15.69
C MET A 635 25.09 16.82 16.24
N LEU A 636 26.23 16.12 16.20
CA LEU A 636 27.53 16.68 16.59
C LEU A 636 27.92 17.89 15.75
N SER A 637 27.70 17.85 14.44
CA SER A 637 27.95 19.02 13.57
C SER A 637 27.09 20.23 13.98
N LYS A 638 25.82 20.01 14.34
CA LYS A 638 24.93 21.09 14.80
C LYS A 638 25.39 21.65 16.14
N ARG A 639 25.79 20.78 17.08
CA ARG A 639 26.27 21.17 18.41
C ARG A 639 27.63 21.87 18.37
N GLU A 640 28.53 21.44 17.50
CA GLU A 640 29.80 22.14 17.23
C GLU A 640 29.54 23.57 16.72
N SER A 641 28.62 23.72 15.75
CA SER A 641 28.24 25.04 15.23
C SER A 641 27.66 25.94 16.33
N LEU A 642 26.77 25.40 17.18
CA LEU A 642 26.22 26.13 18.32
C LEU A 642 27.32 26.55 19.31
N ALA A 643 28.26 25.66 19.64
CA ALA A 643 29.37 25.97 20.53
C ALA A 643 30.23 27.12 19.98
N ARG A 644 30.51 27.15 18.67
CA ARG A 644 31.20 28.28 18.02
C ARG A 644 30.39 29.56 18.06
N GLN A 645 29.09 29.51 17.75
CA GLN A 645 28.21 30.68 17.84
C GLN A 645 28.17 31.27 19.25
N LEU A 646 28.18 30.42 20.29
CA LEU A 646 28.28 30.83 21.68
C LEU A 646 29.64 31.47 21.98
N ALA A 647 30.74 30.91 21.47
CA ALA A 647 32.08 31.48 21.63
C ALA A 647 32.19 32.86 20.98
N ASP A 648 31.71 33.01 19.74
CA ASP A 648 31.71 34.27 18.99
C ASP A 648 30.85 35.32 19.69
N SER A 649 29.64 34.95 20.12
CA SER A 649 28.75 35.85 20.84
C SER A 649 29.33 36.27 22.19
N ALA A 650 29.99 35.35 22.92
CA ALA A 650 30.63 35.66 24.19
C ALA A 650 31.88 36.53 24.05
N SER A 651 32.48 36.59 22.86
CA SER A 651 33.65 37.41 22.56
C SER A 651 33.29 38.81 22.06
N HIS A 652 32.00 39.10 21.85
CA HIS A 652 31.54 40.41 21.40
C HIS A 652 31.79 41.48 22.48
N GLU A 653 32.44 42.60 22.13
CA GLU A 653 32.89 43.64 23.07
C GLU A 653 31.78 44.10 24.03
N ASP A 654 30.58 44.32 23.50
CA ASP A 654 29.38 44.68 24.27
C ASP A 654 29.07 43.75 25.45
N LEU A 655 29.36 42.45 25.30
CA LEU A 655 29.08 41.43 26.31
C LEU A 655 30.29 41.15 27.21
N THR A 656 31.51 41.56 26.85
CA THR A 656 32.74 41.32 27.61
C THR A 656 32.71 41.91 29.02
N GLY A 657 31.89 42.94 29.26
CA GLY A 657 31.72 43.56 30.57
C GLY A 657 31.00 42.67 31.60
N GLY A 658 30.14 41.75 31.13
CA GLY A 658 29.29 40.87 31.96
C GLY A 658 29.52 39.37 31.75
N LEU A 659 30.16 38.97 30.65
CA LEU A 659 30.55 37.59 30.38
C LEU A 659 32.01 37.35 30.76
N ASP A 660 32.23 36.31 31.57
CA ASP A 660 33.55 35.81 31.91
C ASP A 660 34.29 35.35 30.64
N PRO A 661 35.52 35.83 30.37
CA PRO A 661 36.37 35.30 29.29
C PRO A 661 36.53 33.78 29.31
N GLN A 662 36.36 33.14 30.47
CA GLN A 662 36.33 31.68 30.59
C GLN A 662 35.15 31.04 29.84
N LEU A 663 34.03 31.74 29.66
CA LEU A 663 32.87 31.22 28.93
C LEU A 663 33.19 31.03 27.44
N ALA A 664 33.82 32.03 26.81
CA ALA A 664 34.27 31.95 25.42
C ALA A 664 35.33 30.84 25.23
N ARG A 665 36.28 30.70 26.17
CA ARG A 665 37.27 29.61 26.16
C ARG A 665 36.61 28.24 26.29
N SER A 666 35.70 28.07 27.25
CA SER A 666 34.96 26.81 27.45
C SER A 666 34.12 26.42 26.23
N ALA A 667 33.51 27.41 25.56
CA ALA A 667 32.75 27.19 24.32
C ALA A 667 33.66 26.70 23.18
N ASN A 668 34.83 27.31 23.01
CA ASN A 668 35.83 26.91 22.02
C ASN A 668 36.40 25.51 22.29
N ASP A 669 36.71 25.20 23.56
CA ASP A 669 37.22 23.87 23.95
C ASP A 669 36.18 22.78 23.65
N LEU A 670 34.90 23.03 23.95
CA LEU A 670 33.81 22.13 23.60
C LEU A 670 33.62 22.00 22.08
N ALA A 671 33.73 23.10 21.33
CA ALA A 671 33.65 23.06 19.88
C ALA A 671 34.76 22.17 19.29
N GLU A 672 35.99 22.26 19.81
CA GLU A 672 37.10 21.43 19.33
C GLU A 672 36.94 19.96 19.73
N GLN A 673 36.46 19.67 20.95
CA GLN A 673 36.12 18.30 21.35
C GLN A 673 35.04 17.68 20.45
N LEU A 674 33.96 18.41 20.17
CA LEU A 674 32.89 17.95 19.28
C LEU A 674 33.39 17.76 17.84
N ARG A 675 34.30 18.63 17.36
CA ARG A 675 34.97 18.48 16.07
C ARG A 675 35.81 17.20 16.01
N GLN A 676 36.54 16.89 17.08
CA GLN A 676 37.30 15.64 17.20
C GLN A 676 36.37 14.42 17.18
N PHE A 677 35.24 14.43 17.90
CA PHE A 677 34.27 13.32 17.82
C PHE A 677 33.69 13.18 16.40
N ARG A 678 33.41 14.29 15.71
CA ARG A 678 32.86 14.29 14.34
C ARG A 678 33.82 13.72 13.30
N SER A 679 35.13 13.85 13.52
CA SER A 679 36.16 13.37 12.59
C SER A 679 36.44 11.87 12.71
N LEU A 680 36.04 11.25 13.83
CA LEU A 680 36.15 9.81 14.02
C LEU A 680 35.28 9.04 13.00
N ASP A 681 35.72 7.84 12.65
CA ASP A 681 34.89 6.91 11.90
C ASP A 681 33.67 6.49 12.75
N LEU A 682 32.58 6.13 12.08
CA LEU A 682 31.32 5.80 12.75
C LEU A 682 31.45 4.63 13.74
N GLY A 683 32.32 3.65 13.47
CA GLY A 683 32.57 2.53 14.38
C GLY A 683 33.23 3.00 15.69
N THR A 684 34.16 3.95 15.61
CA THR A 684 34.78 4.57 16.79
C THR A 684 33.82 5.48 17.54
N ILE A 685 32.97 6.26 16.85
CA ILE A 685 31.91 7.06 17.50
C ILE A 685 31.01 6.15 18.35
N ARG A 686 30.59 5.00 17.81
CA ARG A 686 29.78 4.01 18.55
C ARG A 686 30.48 3.54 19.83
N LYS A 687 31.77 3.17 19.75
CA LYS A 687 32.55 2.70 20.91
C LYS A 687 32.76 3.78 21.97
N ARG A 688 32.86 5.05 21.56
CA ARG A 688 33.09 6.21 22.43
C ARG A 688 31.82 6.96 22.80
N GLN A 689 30.64 6.38 22.58
CA GLN A 689 29.37 7.04 22.91
C GLN A 689 29.27 7.42 24.40
N GLY A 690 29.93 6.66 25.29
CA GLY A 690 30.03 6.99 26.71
C GLY A 690 30.80 8.27 27.01
N ASP A 691 31.84 8.59 26.23
CA ASP A 691 32.63 9.83 26.39
C ASP A 691 31.88 11.04 25.84
N LEU A 692 30.97 10.83 24.88
CA LEU A 692 30.27 11.90 24.19
C LEU A 692 29.16 12.53 25.05
N ILE A 693 28.49 11.72 25.88
CA ILE A 693 27.36 12.18 26.72
C ILE A 693 27.81 13.32 27.65
N PRO A 694 28.91 13.20 28.43
CA PRO A 694 29.40 14.28 29.28
C PRO A 694 29.73 15.57 28.51
N THR A 695 30.32 15.48 27.32
CA THR A 695 30.63 16.66 26.48
C THR A 695 29.34 17.40 26.06
N LEU A 696 28.29 16.66 25.70
CA LEU A 696 27.00 17.27 25.35
C LEU A 696 26.32 17.91 26.57
N GLU A 697 26.40 17.28 27.74
CA GLU A 697 25.88 17.85 29.00
C GLU A 697 26.60 19.16 29.37
N GLN A 698 27.92 19.21 29.20
CA GLN A 698 28.71 20.44 29.39
C GLN A 698 28.26 21.56 28.45
N LEU A 699 27.97 21.25 27.18
CA LEU A 699 27.47 22.25 26.23
C LEU A 699 26.09 22.80 26.63
N VAL A 700 25.17 21.94 27.09
CA VAL A 700 23.84 22.38 27.57
C VAL A 700 23.97 23.25 28.82
N ALA A 701 24.87 22.89 29.76
CA ALA A 701 25.16 23.72 30.92
C ALA A 701 25.73 25.09 30.53
N LEU A 702 26.61 25.12 29.51
CA LEU A 702 27.19 26.36 28.98
C LEU A 702 26.13 27.23 28.28
N GLU A 703 25.25 26.64 27.49
CA GLU A 703 24.12 27.33 26.84
C GLU A 703 23.21 28.00 27.87
N LYS A 704 22.88 27.30 28.96
CA LYS A 704 22.10 27.86 30.07
C LYS A 704 22.80 29.04 30.74
N ARG A 705 24.13 28.96 30.94
CA ARG A 705 24.92 30.06 31.51
C ARG A 705 24.95 31.27 30.57
N PHE A 706 25.13 31.05 29.27
CA PHE A 706 25.12 32.10 28.26
C PHE A 706 23.76 32.81 28.19
N LEU A 707 22.64 32.06 28.14
CA LEU A 707 21.30 32.65 28.13
C LEU A 707 21.01 33.48 29.38
N SER A 708 21.44 33.00 30.56
CA SER A 708 21.30 33.77 31.80
C SER A 708 22.09 35.08 31.75
N ALA A 709 23.31 35.05 31.24
CA ALA A 709 24.13 36.25 31.13
C ALA A 709 23.60 37.24 30.08
N ARG A 710 23.14 36.73 28.92
CA ARG A 710 22.50 37.54 27.89
C ARG A 710 21.24 38.23 28.42
N SER A 711 20.40 37.52 29.17
CA SER A 711 19.22 38.11 29.81
C SER A 711 19.59 39.26 30.75
N ARG A 712 20.66 39.13 31.55
CA ARG A 712 21.12 40.22 32.44
C ARG A 712 21.65 41.40 31.64
N TYR A 713 22.37 41.14 30.55
CA TYR A 713 22.85 42.18 29.66
C TYR A 713 21.69 42.94 29.00
N ASP A 714 20.68 42.23 28.47
CA ASP A 714 19.51 42.84 27.85
C ASP A 714 18.72 43.70 28.86
N GLU A 715 18.61 43.24 30.12
CA GLU A 715 18.03 44.02 31.23
C GLU A 715 18.84 45.29 31.54
N ALA A 716 20.17 45.18 31.63
CA ALA A 716 21.05 46.33 31.84
C ALA A 716 20.98 47.31 30.66
N LYS A 717 20.93 46.82 29.42
CA LYS A 717 20.77 47.66 28.23
C LYS A 717 19.45 48.42 28.24
N ALA A 718 18.34 47.75 28.59
CA ALA A 718 17.03 48.39 28.71
C ALA A 718 17.02 49.48 29.80
N LEU A 719 17.69 49.24 30.93
CA LEU A 719 17.86 50.24 31.99
C LEU A 719 18.69 51.44 31.52
N ASP A 720 19.75 51.22 30.74
CA ASP A 720 20.56 52.31 30.18
C ASP A 720 19.80 53.15 29.14
N GLU A 721 19.03 52.49 28.26
CA GLU A 721 18.17 53.18 27.30
C GLU A 721 17.12 54.04 28.01
N ARG A 722 16.49 53.51 29.07
CA ARG A 722 15.57 54.29 29.91
C ARG A 722 16.29 55.44 30.62
N ARG A 723 17.51 55.26 31.11
CA ARG A 723 18.32 56.36 31.67
C ARG A 723 18.55 57.45 30.62
N ARG A 724 19.01 57.09 29.42
CA ARG A 724 19.25 58.06 28.33
C ARG A 724 17.98 58.84 27.98
N ALA A 725 16.84 58.16 27.94
CA ALA A 725 15.54 58.81 27.77
C ALA A 725 15.21 59.77 28.93
N ALA A 726 15.35 59.32 30.18
CA ALA A 726 15.09 60.15 31.36
C ALA A 726 16.01 61.38 31.45
N LEU A 727 17.30 61.25 31.09
CA LEU A 727 18.24 62.37 31.00
C LEU A 727 17.81 63.39 29.94
N SER A 728 17.43 62.92 28.75
CA SER A 728 16.92 63.78 27.67
C SER A 728 15.66 64.54 28.09
N THR A 729 14.70 63.85 28.71
CA THR A 729 13.47 64.47 29.23
C THR A 729 13.78 65.46 30.35
N ALA A 730 14.71 65.14 31.26
CA ALA A 730 15.13 66.05 32.31
C ALA A 730 15.78 67.32 31.77
N ASP A 731 16.63 67.20 30.74
CA ASP A 731 17.24 68.34 30.07
C ASP A 731 16.19 69.25 29.43
N LEU A 732 15.23 68.67 28.72
CA LEU A 732 14.12 69.41 28.12
C LEU A 732 13.28 70.14 29.19
N MET A 733 12.94 69.46 30.28
CA MET A 733 12.13 70.03 31.38
C MET A 733 12.86 71.16 32.11
N LEU A 734 14.15 70.98 32.39
CA LEU A 734 14.98 72.00 33.02
C LEU A 734 15.11 73.24 32.13
N ASP A 735 15.27 73.06 30.83
CA ASP A 735 15.35 74.17 29.87
C ASP A 735 14.03 74.95 29.79
N GLN A 736 12.91 74.24 29.61
CA GLN A 736 11.59 74.86 29.45
C GLN A 736 11.12 75.61 30.70
N LEU A 737 11.21 74.97 31.88
CA LEU A 737 10.74 75.58 33.13
C LEU A 737 11.65 76.72 33.59
N SER A 738 12.96 76.64 33.32
CA SER A 738 13.89 77.72 33.66
C SER A 738 13.69 78.96 32.79
N LYS A 739 13.47 78.79 31.48
CA LYS A 739 13.29 79.91 30.53
C LYS A 739 11.92 80.55 30.62
N ASN A 740 10.85 79.75 30.72
CA ASN A 740 9.49 80.26 30.50
C ASN A 740 8.68 80.47 31.79
N ALA A 741 9.09 79.87 32.90
CA ALA A 741 8.24 79.77 34.09
C ALA A 741 8.92 80.11 35.42
N SER A 742 10.20 80.47 35.45
CA SER A 742 10.95 80.73 36.69
C SER A 742 10.27 81.72 37.65
N SER A 743 9.56 82.72 37.12
CA SER A 743 8.80 83.69 37.91
C SER A 743 7.43 83.18 38.40
N ARG A 744 6.91 82.07 37.86
CA ARG A 744 5.60 81.48 38.20
C ARG A 744 5.70 80.21 39.06
N LEU A 745 6.86 79.62 39.21
CA LEU A 745 7.03 78.44 40.06
C LEU A 745 6.81 78.80 41.54
N SER A 746 6.06 77.94 42.24
CA SER A 746 5.97 77.96 43.70
C SER A 746 7.27 77.45 44.32
N THR A 747 7.42 77.62 45.64
CA THR A 747 8.54 77.04 46.39
C THR A 747 8.60 75.52 46.25
N GLU A 748 7.45 74.84 46.14
CA GLU A 748 7.37 73.39 45.92
C GLU A 748 7.85 72.99 44.53
N ALA A 749 7.42 73.70 43.47
CA ALA A 749 7.97 73.43 42.13
C ALA A 749 9.48 73.74 42.06
N GLY A 750 9.93 74.78 42.77
CA GLY A 750 11.35 75.10 42.90
C GLY A 750 12.15 74.00 43.58
N SER A 751 11.61 73.38 44.65
CA SER A 751 12.24 72.25 45.34
C SER A 751 12.30 71.00 44.44
N GLN A 752 11.24 70.74 43.67
CA GLN A 752 11.20 69.64 42.70
C GLN A 752 12.20 69.85 41.56
N LEU A 753 12.36 71.09 41.07
CA LEU A 753 13.35 71.42 40.05
C LEU A 753 14.79 71.24 40.57
N ALA A 754 15.06 71.60 41.82
CA ALA A 754 16.35 71.36 42.48
C ALA A 754 16.62 69.86 42.67
N ASN A 755 15.60 69.09 43.09
CA ASN A 755 15.67 67.63 43.19
C ASN A 755 15.95 66.98 41.83
N LEU A 756 15.28 67.43 40.76
CA LEU A 756 15.54 66.95 39.40
C LEU A 756 17.00 67.20 39.00
N ARG A 757 17.57 68.38 39.27
CA ARG A 757 18.98 68.67 38.97
C ARG A 757 19.94 67.74 39.72
N ALA A 758 19.70 67.53 41.01
CA ALA A 758 20.51 66.63 41.84
C ALA A 758 20.46 65.18 41.33
N ARG A 759 19.26 64.70 40.99
CA ARG A 759 19.05 63.34 40.46
C ARG A 759 19.58 63.16 39.04
N ARG A 760 19.44 64.17 38.18
CA ARG A 760 20.06 64.19 36.85
C ARG A 760 21.59 64.07 36.97
N ALA A 761 22.22 64.84 37.87
CA ALA A 761 23.66 64.74 38.11
C ALA A 761 24.08 63.32 38.53
N LEU A 762 23.27 62.66 39.37
CA LEU A 762 23.48 61.26 39.77
C LEU A 762 23.36 60.30 38.56
N LEU A 763 22.34 60.45 37.72
CA LEU A 763 22.19 59.66 36.48
C LEU A 763 23.34 59.86 35.48
N VAL A 764 23.88 61.08 35.36
CA VAL A 764 25.06 61.36 34.52
C VAL A 764 26.31 60.68 35.07
N GLN A 765 26.51 60.69 36.40
CA GLN A 765 27.65 60.00 37.02
C GLN A 765 27.61 58.48 36.83
N LEU A 766 26.41 57.91 36.70
CA LEU A 766 26.20 56.48 36.45
C LEU A 766 26.70 56.02 35.07
N ASP A 767 27.08 56.91 34.15
CA ASP A 767 27.65 56.58 32.83
C ASP A 767 28.98 55.81 32.92
N SER A 768 29.65 55.93 34.07
CA SER A 768 30.99 55.39 34.30
C SER A 768 31.03 54.03 35.01
N THR A 769 29.89 53.52 35.48
CA THR A 769 29.82 52.27 36.26
C THR A 769 29.10 51.19 35.47
N LYS A 770 29.59 49.95 35.53
CA LYS A 770 28.95 48.80 34.91
C LYS A 770 27.54 48.65 35.49
N LEU A 771 26.51 48.99 34.70
CA LEU A 771 25.10 48.88 35.10
C LEU A 771 24.74 47.53 35.73
N LEU A 772 25.41 46.47 35.29
CA LEU A 772 25.22 45.10 35.77
C LEU A 772 25.57 44.86 37.25
N GLU A 773 26.33 45.75 37.88
CA GLU A 773 26.86 45.55 39.24
C GLU A 773 26.09 46.34 40.32
N ARG A 774 25.07 47.14 39.94
CA ARG A 774 24.31 48.00 40.85
C ARG A 774 22.83 47.61 40.93
N PRO A 775 22.40 46.87 41.98
CA PRO A 775 21.01 46.47 42.14
C PRO A 775 20.05 47.65 42.44
N ASP A 776 20.59 48.81 42.86
CA ASP A 776 19.84 50.03 43.18
C ASP A 776 19.53 50.91 41.96
N TYR A 777 20.11 50.61 40.79
CA TYR A 777 19.98 51.42 39.58
C TYR A 777 18.53 51.62 39.13
N GLY A 778 17.72 50.54 39.17
CA GLY A 778 16.30 50.61 38.81
C GLY A 778 15.49 51.52 39.74
N ALA A 779 15.85 51.59 41.02
CA ALA A 779 15.16 52.42 42.00
C ALA A 779 15.50 53.92 41.81
N ASP A 780 16.78 54.23 41.54
CA ASP A 780 17.21 55.60 41.26
C ASP A 780 16.56 56.15 39.98
N LEU A 781 16.48 55.34 38.94
CA LEU A 781 15.84 55.69 37.68
C LEU A 781 14.33 55.92 37.85
N ALA A 782 13.62 55.01 38.54
CA ALA A 782 12.20 55.17 38.83
C ALA A 782 11.90 56.45 39.63
N ALA A 783 12.79 56.83 40.54
CA ALA A 783 12.64 58.06 41.30
C ALA A 783 12.90 59.33 40.46
N VAL A 784 13.71 59.27 39.41
CA VAL A 784 13.84 60.38 38.43
C VAL A 784 12.56 60.48 37.58
N GLU A 785 12.06 59.36 37.09
CA GLU A 785 10.81 59.29 36.31
C GLU A 785 9.61 59.85 37.09
N ASP A 786 9.50 59.58 38.40
CA ASP A 786 8.45 60.17 39.26
C ASP A 786 8.55 61.70 39.38
N VAL A 787 9.77 62.22 39.55
CA VAL A 787 10.00 63.68 39.61
C VAL A 787 9.68 64.33 38.25
N LEU A 788 10.06 63.69 37.14
CA LEU A 788 9.71 64.15 35.80
C LEU A 788 8.20 64.19 35.60
N ALA A 789 7.47 63.15 36.01
CA ALA A 789 6.00 63.11 35.90
C ALA A 789 5.31 64.21 36.72
N ARG A 790 5.87 64.61 37.87
CA ARG A 790 5.35 65.73 38.67
C ARG A 790 5.61 67.09 38.00
N LEU A 791 6.78 67.26 37.40
CA LEU A 791 7.16 68.48 36.69
C LEU A 791 6.44 68.63 35.35
N ASP A 792 6.15 67.52 34.66
CA ASP A 792 5.33 67.50 33.44
C ASP A 792 3.92 68.01 33.72
N ARG A 793 3.28 67.54 34.80
CA ARG A 793 2.00 68.11 35.27
C ARG A 793 2.08 69.61 35.58
N THR A 794 3.17 70.05 36.19
CA THR A 794 3.41 71.47 36.49
C THR A 794 3.53 72.28 35.18
N ARG A 795 4.20 71.72 34.16
CA ARG A 795 4.30 72.32 32.83
C ARG A 795 2.94 72.39 32.13
N ASP A 796 2.17 71.31 32.14
CA ASP A 796 0.82 71.28 31.56
C ASP A 796 -0.09 72.35 32.17
N GLU A 797 -0.02 72.54 33.49
CA GLU A 797 -0.74 73.62 34.18
C GLU A 797 -0.30 75.01 33.71
N ILE A 798 0.99 75.23 33.49
CA ILE A 798 1.50 76.50 32.93
C ILE A 798 0.98 76.71 31.50
N ASP A 799 1.01 75.67 30.67
CA ASP A 799 0.56 75.70 29.28
C ASP A 799 -0.95 75.92 29.19
N ASP A 800 -1.75 75.32 30.07
CA ASP A 800 -3.19 75.56 30.17
C ASP A 800 -3.51 76.99 30.60
N ILE A 801 -2.80 77.55 31.58
CA ILE A 801 -2.97 78.96 31.97
C ILE A 801 -2.61 79.90 30.81
N ASN A 802 -1.51 79.60 30.10
CA ASN A 802 -1.07 80.40 28.96
C ASN A 802 -2.06 80.34 27.79
N ARG A 803 -2.59 79.15 27.49
CA ARG A 803 -3.62 78.94 26.48
C ARG A 803 -4.90 79.69 26.86
N LEU A 804 -5.35 79.59 28.11
CA LEU A 804 -6.52 80.32 28.61
C LEU A 804 -6.36 81.84 28.45
N ALA A 805 -5.18 82.37 28.77
CA ALA A 805 -4.87 83.79 28.58
C ALA A 805 -4.84 84.21 27.11
N ALA A 806 -4.33 83.35 26.22
CA ALA A 806 -4.30 83.59 24.78
C ALA A 806 -5.71 83.55 24.16
N ASP A 807 -6.54 82.58 24.54
CA ASP A 807 -7.93 82.44 24.09
C ASP A 807 -8.76 83.65 24.53
N LEU A 808 -8.60 84.08 25.79
CA LEU A 808 -9.23 85.30 26.30
C LEU A 808 -8.77 86.54 25.52
N LYS A 809 -7.48 86.66 25.24
CA LYS A 809 -6.94 87.77 24.43
C LYS A 809 -7.53 87.76 23.01
N ALA A 810 -7.63 86.60 22.37
CA ALA A 810 -8.23 86.45 21.05
C ALA A 810 -9.71 86.85 21.05
N LEU A 811 -10.46 86.43 22.07
CA LEU A 811 -11.86 86.82 22.25
C LEU A 811 -12.02 88.33 22.44
N LYS A 812 -11.15 88.97 23.24
CA LYS A 812 -11.12 90.43 23.41
C LYS A 812 -10.88 91.16 22.09
N VAL A 813 -9.93 90.70 21.27
CA VAL A 813 -9.66 91.28 19.95
C VAL A 813 -10.88 91.17 19.03
N LYS A 814 -11.58 90.02 19.03
CA LYS A 814 -12.84 89.84 18.28
C LYS A 814 -13.90 90.86 18.72
N ILE A 815 -14.08 91.02 20.03
CA ILE A 815 -15.06 91.94 20.62
C ILE A 815 -14.71 93.41 20.32
N ASP A 816 -13.44 93.80 20.48
CA ASP A 816 -12.97 95.16 20.28
C ASP A 816 -13.08 95.59 18.80
N GLY A 817 -12.82 94.69 17.85
CA GLY A 817 -12.93 94.94 16.41
C GLY A 817 -14.34 95.31 15.94
N ARG A 818 -15.39 94.98 16.69
CA ARG A 818 -16.78 95.32 16.38
C ARG A 818 -17.40 96.37 17.32
N GLY A 819 -16.63 96.83 18.31
CA GLY A 819 -17.03 97.83 19.29
C GLY A 819 -17.77 97.23 20.49
N ARG A 820 -17.18 97.41 21.70
CA ARG A 820 -17.71 96.90 22.99
C ARG A 820 -19.16 97.27 23.31
N LYS A 821 -19.72 98.30 22.66
CA LYS A 821 -21.12 98.74 22.85
C LYS A 821 -22.16 97.76 22.32
N SER A 822 -21.74 96.74 21.56
CA SER A 822 -22.61 95.70 20.99
C SER A 822 -22.88 94.52 21.93
N LEU A 823 -22.14 94.40 23.04
CA LEU A 823 -22.40 93.36 24.04
C LEU A 823 -23.52 93.80 24.99
N ASP A 824 -24.43 92.88 25.30
CA ASP A 824 -25.37 93.10 26.40
C ASP A 824 -24.65 93.13 27.76
N ALA A 825 -25.35 93.65 28.77
CA ALA A 825 -24.78 93.83 30.11
C ALA A 825 -24.36 92.50 30.77
N ALA A 826 -25.04 91.39 30.45
CA ALA A 826 -24.74 90.07 31.02
C ALA A 826 -23.43 89.52 30.44
N THR A 827 -23.28 89.58 29.12
CA THR A 827 -22.09 89.16 28.36
C THR A 827 -20.86 89.99 28.75
N ALA A 828 -21.05 91.30 28.97
CA ALA A 828 -20.01 92.18 29.47
C ALA A 828 -19.59 91.84 30.91
N SER A 829 -20.55 91.48 31.78
CA SER A 829 -20.29 91.04 33.15
C SER A 829 -19.55 89.70 33.20
N ASP A 830 -19.97 88.73 32.38
CA ASP A 830 -19.31 87.43 32.26
C ASP A 830 -17.87 87.56 31.76
N LEU A 831 -17.63 88.41 30.75
CA LEU A 831 -16.28 88.69 30.26
C LEU A 831 -15.41 89.30 31.37
N ALA A 832 -15.93 90.25 32.15
CA ALA A 832 -15.18 90.87 33.25
C ALA A 832 -14.82 89.85 34.35
N GLU A 833 -15.70 88.90 34.65
CA GLU A 833 -15.45 87.85 35.62
C GLU A 833 -14.45 86.80 35.12
N ILE A 834 -14.52 86.43 33.84
CA ILE A 834 -13.52 85.58 33.16
C ILE A 834 -12.16 86.29 33.16
N GLU A 835 -12.11 87.60 32.86
CA GLU A 835 -10.87 88.39 32.91
C GLU A 835 -10.26 88.41 34.31
N LYS A 836 -11.07 88.65 35.33
CA LYS A 836 -10.64 88.64 36.74
C LYS A 836 -10.10 87.26 37.15
N SER A 837 -10.82 86.19 36.80
CA SER A 837 -10.44 84.82 37.14
C SER A 837 -9.17 84.39 36.38
N THR A 838 -9.06 84.75 35.11
CA THR A 838 -7.86 84.49 34.28
C THR A 838 -6.66 85.27 34.80
N ALA A 839 -6.83 86.53 35.20
CA ALA A 839 -5.76 87.32 35.80
C ALA A 839 -5.29 86.73 37.15
N SER A 840 -6.22 86.22 37.96
CA SER A 840 -5.90 85.48 39.19
C SER A 840 -5.11 84.20 38.91
N LEU A 841 -5.49 83.45 37.87
CA LEU A 841 -4.79 82.22 37.45
C LEU A 841 -3.41 82.51 36.85
N VAL A 842 -3.28 83.57 36.06
CA VAL A 842 -2.01 84.04 35.45
C VAL A 842 -0.98 84.48 36.49
N SER A 843 -1.44 84.96 37.65
CA SER A 843 -0.60 85.36 38.78
C SER A 843 -0.40 84.25 39.83
N ALA A 844 -1.13 83.14 39.72
CA ALA A 844 -1.00 82.01 40.62
C ALA A 844 0.37 81.31 40.46
N LYS A 845 0.88 80.80 41.58
CA LYS A 845 2.09 79.97 41.59
C LYS A 845 1.73 78.51 41.30
N VAL A 846 2.59 77.84 40.52
CA VAL A 846 2.37 76.45 40.05
C VAL A 846 3.32 75.49 40.83
N PRO A 847 2.93 74.23 41.19
CA PRO A 847 1.67 73.56 40.91
C PRO A 847 0.47 74.26 41.55
N LEU A 848 -0.63 74.29 40.81
CA LEU A 848 -1.90 74.84 41.22
C LEU A 848 -2.52 73.98 42.32
N THR A 849 -3.23 74.64 43.24
CA THR A 849 -4.12 73.98 44.19
C THR A 849 -5.28 73.30 43.45
N SER A 850 -5.95 72.34 44.09
CA SER A 850 -7.16 71.68 43.55
C SER A 850 -8.18 72.72 43.04
N ASP A 851 -8.41 73.74 43.85
CA ASP A 851 -9.44 74.75 43.61
C ASP A 851 -9.07 75.65 42.43
N ALA A 852 -7.77 75.96 42.27
CA ALA A 852 -7.29 76.72 41.12
C ALA A 852 -7.36 75.90 39.82
N ARG A 853 -7.12 74.58 39.87
CA ARG A 853 -7.33 73.69 38.70
C ARG A 853 -8.81 73.62 38.31
N GLU A 854 -9.69 73.51 39.29
CA GLU A 854 -11.13 73.55 39.05
C GLU A 854 -11.54 74.90 38.44
N THR A 855 -10.94 75.99 38.91
CA THR A 855 -11.14 77.33 38.35
C THR A 855 -10.71 77.41 36.89
N ILE A 856 -9.61 76.77 36.46
CA ILE A 856 -9.23 76.70 35.03
C ILE A 856 -10.33 76.04 34.20
N VAL A 857 -10.84 74.89 34.65
CA VAL A 857 -11.89 74.15 33.93
C VAL A 857 -13.17 75.00 33.84
N GLN A 858 -13.56 75.64 34.94
CA GLN A 858 -14.73 76.51 34.99
C GLN A 858 -14.56 77.73 34.07
N VAL A 859 -13.43 78.43 34.13
CA VAL A 859 -13.16 79.62 33.31
C VAL A 859 -13.08 79.25 31.83
N ARG A 860 -12.46 78.13 31.47
CA ARG A 860 -12.41 77.62 30.09
C ARG A 860 -13.81 77.34 29.54
N SER A 861 -14.64 76.62 30.31
CA SER A 861 -16.02 76.33 29.90
C SER A 861 -16.86 77.61 29.74
N ARG A 862 -16.64 78.62 30.58
CA ARG A 862 -17.30 79.92 30.46
C ARG A 862 -16.80 80.69 29.24
N LEU A 863 -15.49 80.67 28.98
CA LEU A 863 -14.87 81.32 27.84
C LEU A 863 -15.34 80.71 26.51
N GLU A 864 -15.46 79.39 26.42
CA GLU A 864 -15.98 78.69 25.25
C GLU A 864 -17.46 79.04 25.00
N ARG A 865 -18.31 79.02 26.03
CA ARG A 865 -19.70 79.47 25.92
C ARG A 865 -19.81 80.93 25.48
N LEU A 866 -18.97 81.80 26.05
CA LEU A 866 -18.93 83.21 25.70
C LEU A 866 -18.48 83.41 24.25
N ALA A 867 -17.46 82.69 23.80
CA ALA A 867 -17.00 82.71 22.42
C ALA A 867 -18.11 82.26 21.45
N SER A 868 -18.81 81.16 21.75
CA SER A 868 -19.95 80.70 20.95
C SER A 868 -21.11 81.70 20.94
N SER A 869 -21.40 82.37 22.06
CA SER A 869 -22.42 83.41 22.13
C SER A 869 -22.05 84.64 21.30
N VAL A 870 -20.78 85.06 21.35
CA VAL A 870 -20.26 86.15 20.52
C VAL A 870 -20.31 85.76 19.04
N ASP A 871 -19.91 84.55 18.66
CA ASP A 871 -20.00 84.06 17.29
C ASP A 871 -21.47 83.97 16.81
N ALA A 872 -22.41 83.50 17.64
CA ALA A 872 -23.83 83.45 17.30
C ALA A 872 -24.46 84.84 17.12
N VAL A 873 -24.11 85.83 17.96
CA VAL A 873 -24.51 87.23 17.77
C VAL A 873 -23.89 87.81 16.50
N MET A 874 -22.66 87.41 16.17
CA MET A 874 -21.97 87.84 14.95
C MET A 874 -22.59 87.25 13.66
N ASP A 875 -23.11 86.04 13.70
CA ASP A 875 -23.75 85.38 12.55
C ASP A 875 -25.15 85.94 12.25
N VAL A 876 -25.89 86.39 13.27
CA VAL A 876 -27.21 87.05 13.08
C VAL A 876 -27.08 88.42 12.39
N GLY A 877 -25.93 89.09 12.52
CA GLY A 877 -25.65 90.36 11.84
C GLY A 877 -25.17 90.24 10.38
N ALA A 878 -24.88 89.04 9.90
CA ALA A 878 -24.33 88.80 8.56
C ALA A 878 -25.35 88.25 7.54
N LEU A 879 -26.61 88.04 7.94
CA LEU A 879 -27.67 87.53 7.07
C LEU A 879 -28.59 88.64 6.56
N ALA A 880 -28.06 89.43 5.61
CA ALA A 880 -28.84 90.04 4.53
C ALA A 880 -28.25 89.55 3.19
N PRO A 881 -29.08 89.26 2.18
CA PRO A 881 -28.70 88.36 1.10
C PRO A 881 -28.03 89.13 -0.03
N ASP A 882 -26.83 88.71 -0.44
CA ASP A 882 -26.59 88.64 -1.87
C ASP A 882 -25.68 87.47 -2.22
N SER A 883 -26.24 86.59 -3.04
CA SER A 883 -25.61 85.41 -3.57
C SER A 883 -25.06 85.76 -4.95
N ARG A 884 -23.75 85.59 -5.18
CA ARG A 884 -23.23 84.87 -6.37
C ARG A 884 -21.70 84.92 -6.49
N MET A 885 -21.19 83.76 -6.89
CA MET A 885 -19.86 83.49 -7.47
C MET A 885 -18.67 83.52 -6.52
N PHE A 886 -18.16 82.35 -6.13
CA PHE A 886 -17.02 81.72 -6.82
C PHE A 886 -16.80 80.31 -6.26
N LEU A 887 -16.90 79.30 -7.15
CA LEU A 887 -16.29 77.99 -6.96
C LEU A 887 -14.83 78.10 -7.39
N THR A 888 -13.90 77.96 -6.44
CA THR A 888 -12.54 77.51 -6.72
C THR A 888 -12.15 76.46 -5.69
N ALA A 889 -11.99 75.23 -6.20
CA ALA A 889 -11.57 74.07 -5.45
C ALA A 889 -10.10 74.20 -5.00
N HIS A 890 -9.83 73.89 -3.73
CA HIS A 890 -8.48 73.68 -3.21
C HIS A 890 -8.05 72.22 -3.49
N PRO A 891 -6.81 71.93 -3.93
CA PRO A 891 -6.38 70.58 -4.31
C PRO A 891 -6.15 69.61 -3.14
N GLU A 892 -6.16 70.07 -1.88
CA GLU A 892 -5.67 69.29 -0.73
C GLU A 892 -6.64 68.24 -0.19
N TYR A 893 -7.89 68.20 -0.66
CA TYR A 893 -8.88 67.21 -0.18
C TYR A 893 -8.95 65.91 -1.01
N ARG A 894 -8.13 65.78 -2.06
CA ARG A 894 -8.18 64.63 -2.99
C ARG A 894 -7.21 63.50 -2.66
N GLU A 895 -6.21 63.73 -1.80
CA GLU A 895 -5.27 62.68 -1.38
C GLU A 895 -5.68 61.97 -0.09
N ARG A 896 -6.30 62.67 0.87
CA ARG A 896 -6.73 62.07 2.15
C ARG A 896 -7.88 61.06 2.00
N SER A 897 -8.80 61.31 1.05
CA SER A 897 -9.93 60.40 0.77
C SER A 897 -9.51 59.15 -0.01
N ARG A 898 -8.36 59.16 -0.70
CA ARG A 898 -7.83 57.97 -1.40
C ARG A 898 -7.15 56.99 -0.46
N THR A 899 -6.42 57.47 0.55
CA THR A 899 -5.78 56.61 1.56
C THR A 899 -6.80 55.98 2.50
N GLU A 900 -7.80 56.75 2.95
CA GLU A 900 -8.89 56.23 3.79
C GLU A 900 -9.77 55.23 3.03
N GLY A 901 -10.02 55.45 1.73
CA GLY A 901 -10.77 54.52 0.87
C GLY A 901 -10.03 53.20 0.59
N LEU A 902 -8.71 53.25 0.40
CA LEU A 902 -7.86 52.06 0.23
C LEU A 902 -7.78 51.21 1.51
N LEU A 903 -7.70 51.87 2.68
CA LEU A 903 -7.65 51.21 3.99
C LEU A 903 -8.98 50.51 4.32
N LEU A 904 -10.12 51.12 4.02
CA LEU A 904 -11.43 50.48 4.21
C LEU A 904 -11.62 49.26 3.30
N ALA A 905 -11.15 49.33 2.05
CA ALA A 905 -11.25 48.22 1.09
C ALA A 905 -10.36 47.03 1.48
N PHE A 906 -9.14 47.31 1.97
CA PHE A 906 -8.22 46.28 2.44
C PHE A 906 -8.77 45.53 3.66
N TYR A 907 -9.31 46.28 4.63
CA TYR A 907 -9.86 45.72 5.87
C TYR A 907 -11.15 44.91 5.65
N SER A 908 -11.99 45.33 4.71
CA SER A 908 -13.22 44.61 4.33
C SER A 908 -12.91 43.24 3.73
N ALA A 909 -11.81 43.11 2.97
CA ALA A 909 -11.37 41.86 2.37
C ALA A 909 -10.79 40.87 3.39
N GLU A 910 -10.04 41.35 4.38
CA GLU A 910 -9.41 40.52 5.41
C GLU A 910 -10.43 39.93 6.39
N VAL A 911 -11.39 40.75 6.85
CA VAL A 911 -12.49 40.28 7.72
C VAL A 911 -13.40 39.28 6.99
N ALA A 912 -13.66 39.50 5.69
CA ALA A 912 -14.43 38.55 4.87
C ALA A 912 -13.69 37.20 4.70
N LEU A 913 -12.36 37.22 4.53
CA LEU A 913 -11.53 36.02 4.44
C LEU A 913 -11.44 35.27 5.78
N GLU A 914 -11.41 35.97 6.91
CA GLU A 914 -11.43 35.36 8.25
C GLU A 914 -12.80 34.71 8.55
N PHE A 915 -13.89 35.34 8.12
CA PHE A 915 -15.27 34.86 8.30
C PHE A 915 -15.58 33.60 7.46
N CYS A 916 -15.24 33.57 6.16
CA CYS A 916 -15.50 32.38 5.32
C CYS A 916 -14.53 31.20 5.67
N ASN A 917 -13.47 31.41 6.48
CA ASN A 917 -12.50 30.37 6.87
C ASN A 917 -12.86 29.62 8.18
N ASN A 918 -13.71 30.20 9.03
CA ASN A 918 -14.08 29.64 10.34
C ASN A 918 -15.31 28.70 10.30
N GLN A 919 -15.92 28.51 9.13
CA GLN A 919 -17.01 27.56 8.89
C GLN A 919 -16.46 26.37 8.10
N SER A 920 -16.57 25.15 8.65
CA SER A 920 -15.96 23.91 8.15
C SER A 920 -16.63 23.35 6.90
N TRP A 921 -16.64 24.11 5.80
CA TRP A 921 -17.15 23.70 4.49
C TRP A 921 -16.03 23.73 3.46
N LEU A 922 -15.20 22.68 3.43
CA LEU A 922 -14.16 22.48 2.41
C LEU A 922 -14.42 21.21 1.59
N GLY A 923 -15.61 21.13 0.99
CA GLY A 923 -16.01 20.08 0.06
C GLY A 923 -16.32 20.55 -1.37
N PHE A 924 -16.30 21.86 -1.66
CA PHE A 924 -16.65 22.38 -2.98
C PHE A 924 -15.42 22.92 -3.74
N GLY A 925 -15.09 22.25 -4.85
CA GLY A 925 -13.92 22.50 -5.69
C GLY A 925 -13.81 23.82 -6.48
N PRO A 926 -14.87 24.65 -6.73
CA PRO A 926 -14.70 25.79 -7.64
C PRO A 926 -14.02 27.03 -7.03
N TYR A 927 -13.90 27.16 -5.70
CA TYR A 927 -13.44 28.40 -5.06
C TYR A 927 -12.00 28.38 -4.51
N ARG A 928 -11.29 27.24 -4.62
CA ARG A 928 -9.95 27.08 -4.04
C ARG A 928 -8.88 27.93 -4.72
N GLN A 929 -8.98 28.11 -6.03
CA GLN A 929 -8.02 28.89 -6.83
C GLN A 929 -8.18 30.41 -6.64
N PRO A 930 -9.40 30.99 -6.74
CA PRO A 930 -9.60 32.42 -6.52
C PRO A 930 -9.18 32.89 -5.12
N LEU A 931 -9.42 32.08 -4.08
CA LEU A 931 -9.06 32.43 -2.71
C LEU A 931 -7.53 32.39 -2.48
N ALA A 932 -6.83 31.46 -3.12
CA ALA A 932 -5.38 31.37 -3.07
C ALA A 932 -4.70 32.54 -3.82
N GLU A 933 -5.29 32.97 -4.93
CA GLU A 933 -4.83 34.14 -5.70
C GLU A 933 -5.09 35.46 -4.94
N ALA A 934 -6.25 35.60 -4.30
CA ALA A 934 -6.56 36.74 -3.44
C ALA A 934 -5.53 36.86 -2.30
N ARG A 935 -5.17 35.76 -1.64
CA ARG A 935 -4.14 35.72 -0.58
C ARG A 935 -2.74 36.11 -1.06
N ARG A 936 -2.35 35.69 -2.27
CA ARG A 936 -1.08 36.14 -2.86
C ARG A 936 -1.08 37.66 -3.05
N ARG A 937 -2.17 38.23 -3.54
CA ARG A 937 -2.29 39.67 -3.77
C ARG A 937 -2.32 40.49 -2.48
N THR A 938 -3.00 40.01 -1.42
CA THR A 938 -2.99 40.68 -0.11
C THR A 938 -1.59 40.68 0.50
N LYS A 939 -0.86 39.56 0.40
CA LYS A 939 0.52 39.48 0.91
C LYS A 939 1.50 40.39 0.16
N ILE A 940 1.34 40.52 -1.16
CA ILE A 940 2.12 41.46 -1.97
C ILE A 940 1.84 42.91 -1.55
N LEU A 941 0.57 43.25 -1.29
CA LEU A 941 0.20 44.59 -0.82
C LEU A 941 0.71 44.89 0.60
N GLU A 942 0.72 43.89 1.49
CA GLU A 942 1.29 44.01 2.83
C GLU A 942 2.80 44.26 2.79
N GLU A 943 3.53 43.55 1.92
CA GLU A 943 4.96 43.76 1.68
C GLU A 943 5.26 45.14 1.05
N ILE A 944 4.41 45.62 0.13
CA ILE A 944 4.52 46.97 -0.45
C ILE A 944 4.22 48.05 0.61
N PHE A 945 3.22 47.84 1.47
CA PHE A 945 2.83 48.82 2.49
C PHE A 945 3.90 48.97 3.58
N VAL A 946 4.56 47.86 3.96
CA VAL A 946 5.72 47.86 4.88
C VAL A 946 6.94 48.55 4.27
N GLN A 947 7.11 48.53 2.94
CA GLN A 947 8.20 49.24 2.26
C GLN A 947 7.94 50.76 2.13
N ILE A 948 6.68 51.21 2.10
CA ILE A 948 6.33 52.62 1.85
C ILE A 948 6.39 53.49 3.10
N LEU A 949 6.21 52.95 4.32
CA LEU A 949 6.20 53.73 5.56
C LEU A 949 7.57 53.75 6.26
N HIS A 950 8.39 54.76 5.95
CA HIS A 950 9.55 55.16 6.76
C HIS A 950 9.10 56.11 7.90
N GLU A 951 8.32 55.60 8.86
CA GLU A 951 7.86 56.37 10.04
C GLU A 951 8.28 55.66 11.34
N PRO A 952 8.49 56.38 12.46
CA PRO A 952 9.04 55.81 13.69
C PRO A 952 8.06 54.85 14.38
N ALA A 953 8.61 53.83 15.04
CA ALA A 953 7.89 52.72 15.68
C ALA A 953 6.71 53.13 16.60
N SER A 954 6.74 54.33 17.16
CA SER A 954 5.66 54.87 17.99
C SER A 954 4.35 55.14 17.26
N GLU A 955 4.39 55.46 15.96
CA GLU A 955 3.15 55.63 15.17
C GLU A 955 2.56 54.27 14.76
N ILE A 956 3.42 53.28 14.51
CA ILE A 956 3.01 51.89 14.25
C ILE A 956 2.26 51.31 15.45
N ASP A 957 2.68 51.61 16.68
CA ASP A 957 2.00 51.10 17.87
C ASP A 957 0.69 51.85 18.19
N ARG A 958 0.59 53.17 17.94
CA ARG A 958 -0.71 53.88 17.99
C ARG A 958 -1.67 53.35 16.92
N PHE A 959 -1.15 53.04 15.74
CA PHE A 959 -1.91 52.41 14.66
C PHE A 959 -2.43 51.02 15.06
N LYS A 960 -1.59 50.16 15.66
CA LYS A 960 -2.03 48.85 16.19
C LYS A 960 -3.15 48.97 17.24
N VAL A 961 -3.08 49.97 18.11
CA VAL A 961 -4.11 50.22 19.13
C VAL A 961 -5.42 50.70 18.47
N ALA A 962 -5.34 51.62 17.52
CA ALA A 962 -6.50 52.07 16.75
C ALA A 962 -7.14 50.92 15.93
N MET A 963 -6.31 50.05 15.34
CA MET A 963 -6.76 48.86 14.62
C MET A 963 -7.47 47.86 15.53
N LYS A 964 -6.96 47.64 16.74
CA LYS A 964 -7.62 46.75 17.72
C LYS A 964 -9.01 47.29 18.11
N SER A 965 -9.12 48.60 18.33
CA SER A 965 -10.40 49.24 18.66
C SER A 965 -11.41 49.15 17.51
N ALA A 966 -10.98 49.36 16.26
CA ALA A 966 -11.84 49.25 15.08
C ALA A 966 -12.32 47.80 14.83
N LYS A 967 -11.44 46.80 15.08
CA LYS A 967 -11.79 45.37 15.00
C LYS A 967 -12.89 45.01 15.99
N GLU A 968 -12.78 45.48 17.22
CA GLU A 968 -13.79 45.25 18.26
C GLU A 968 -15.14 45.90 17.91
N GLN A 969 -15.13 47.09 17.29
CA GLN A 969 -16.33 47.82 16.90
C GLN A 969 -17.11 47.17 15.75
N ILE A 970 -16.41 46.67 14.72
CA ILE A 970 -17.02 45.97 13.58
C ILE A 970 -17.55 44.59 13.99
N HIS A 971 -16.82 43.88 14.87
CA HIS A 971 -17.28 42.61 15.43
C HIS A 971 -18.56 42.80 16.26
N HIS A 972 -18.70 43.95 16.93
CA HIS A 972 -19.91 44.31 17.66
C HIS A 972 -21.08 44.68 16.73
N GLN A 973 -20.84 45.34 15.59
CA GLN A 973 -21.87 45.66 14.60
C GLN A 973 -22.43 44.42 13.89
N MET A 974 -21.57 43.47 13.50
CA MET A 974 -22.02 42.23 12.83
C MET A 974 -22.80 41.27 13.75
N LYS A 975 -22.67 41.41 15.08
CA LYS A 975 -23.42 40.59 16.05
C LYS A 975 -24.91 40.94 16.11
N TRP A 976 -25.33 42.07 15.54
CA TRP A 976 -26.70 42.59 15.60
C TRP A 976 -27.60 42.22 14.41
N ASP A 977 -27.06 41.87 13.25
CA ASP A 977 -27.86 41.47 12.07
C ASP A 977 -27.97 39.94 11.93
N ARG A 978 -29.07 39.37 12.45
CA ARG A 978 -29.38 37.92 12.42
C ARG A 978 -30.20 37.45 11.20
N VAL A 979 -30.37 38.25 10.15
CA VAL A 979 -31.43 38.00 9.15
C VAL A 979 -30.92 37.51 7.77
N THR A 980 -29.61 37.45 7.51
CA THR A 980 -29.10 37.01 6.20
C THR A 980 -28.38 35.65 6.28
N PRO A 981 -28.77 34.63 5.47
CA PRO A 981 -28.07 33.35 5.43
C PRO A 981 -26.59 33.52 5.02
N PRO A 982 -25.63 32.85 5.68
CA PRO A 982 -24.19 33.03 5.45
C PRO A 982 -23.75 32.79 3.99
N GLU A 983 -24.44 31.90 3.28
CA GLU A 983 -24.16 31.53 1.89
C GLU A 983 -24.35 32.72 0.94
N LYS A 984 -25.40 33.53 1.12
CA LYS A 984 -25.64 34.74 0.32
C LYS A 984 -24.62 35.85 0.61
N ALA A 985 -24.12 35.92 1.84
CA ALA A 985 -23.15 36.94 2.23
C ALA A 985 -21.76 36.69 1.59
N CYS A 986 -21.26 35.43 1.56
CA CYS A 986 -20.01 35.13 0.85
C CYS A 986 -20.18 35.26 -0.68
N ASP A 987 -21.35 34.95 -1.28
CA ASP A 987 -21.60 35.10 -2.72
C ASP A 987 -21.66 36.58 -3.18
N GLU A 988 -22.32 37.47 -2.42
CA GLU A 988 -22.36 38.91 -2.72
C GLU A 988 -20.96 39.56 -2.57
N LEU A 989 -20.16 39.11 -1.61
CA LEU A 989 -18.78 39.58 -1.40
C LEU A 989 -17.84 39.13 -2.52
N VAL A 990 -17.96 37.89 -3.01
CA VAL A 990 -17.17 37.39 -4.15
C VAL A 990 -17.55 38.11 -5.44
N MET A 991 -18.83 38.43 -5.66
CA MET A 991 -19.26 39.26 -6.80
C MET A 991 -18.72 40.69 -6.72
N MET A 992 -18.71 41.32 -5.53
CA MET A 992 -18.13 42.66 -5.36
C MET A 992 -16.62 42.71 -5.62
N LEU A 993 -15.90 41.62 -5.31
CA LEU A 993 -14.46 41.49 -5.62
C LEU A 993 -14.19 41.21 -7.11
N GLN A 994 -15.12 40.60 -7.84
CA GLN A 994 -14.98 40.29 -9.27
C GLN A 994 -15.39 41.45 -10.19
N LEU A 995 -16.35 42.28 -9.80
CA LEU A 995 -16.89 43.35 -10.65
C LEU A 995 -16.04 44.64 -10.68
N ASN A 996 -15.01 44.76 -9.84
CA ASN A 996 -14.12 45.92 -9.82
C ASN A 996 -12.77 45.60 -10.48
N GLN A 997 -12.68 45.88 -11.79
CA GLN A 997 -11.41 46.22 -12.45
C GLN A 997 -11.61 47.42 -13.39
N PRO A 998 -10.61 48.32 -13.51
CA PRO A 998 -9.23 48.18 -13.03
C PRO A 998 -8.94 49.01 -11.75
N TRP A 999 -8.16 48.40 -10.85
CA TRP A 999 -7.45 49.05 -9.75
C TRP A 999 -5.96 49.13 -10.07
#